data_AF-A0AA40B5L8-F1
#
_entry.id   AF-A0AA40B5L8-F1
#
_cell.length_a   1.000
_cell.length_b   1.000
_cell.length_c   1.000
_cell.angle_alpha   90.00
_cell.angle_beta   90.00
_cell.angle_gamma   90.00
#
_symmetry.space_group_name_H-M   'P 1'
#
loop_
_entity.id
_entity.type
_entity.pdbx_description
1 polymer ?
#
loop_
_entity_poly.entity_id
_entity_poly.type
_entity_poly.pdbx_seq_one_letter_code
_entity_poly.pdbx_strand_id
1 'polypeptide(L)'
;MGHFLLLAVAFLAFPAAAAAAVVPRFSSHKFAFPGPATAFTVPAAFPTTVYESYYVKPGPTNEPQPAVFDPVLNITFPFNLTNPETVPTNGSDPVLYPPALANLTDASAEALVSAAALEILAIIEANNTGLSSNCSKCVAALSVAQMAAQLAPTHLPAAMVSLCKTTGFKTGTVCQNTYGATNFGASWVQILAKADVVGLDGQYICASLSTDFCSQPPLVPVKVKFPKAKPVKPKKSRASGKRVKVLHLSDLHLDTRYMAGSEANCTSSMCCRYSAPGQGVDEAPATYPAPLFGYYKCDSPFYLALAALQSIGPLTGTSVDNPPALSLYTGDLVAHDSQNQRSRAYVEVTEDSVWQMFKAYIGGPIYAALGNHDTSPDNFDVAHAIDDNGPLGQQFSWNYDHVSKLWEHYGWIDGATQAQASVHYAAYSVLHPLGLRVITLNTDLYYRNNPYTFIHAADPDFSGMFSFLVQELQKAEDAGERVWIVGHVLSGWDGSNPMPGGSDMLYQIVDRYSPHVIANVFFGHTHEDQAFVYYKNNGTRRSAEDAIASAWVGPSITPLTNLNSGFRLYEVDTGSFEVFEAYTFYADVSTFNHLNETGAGPTFNFEYSTRAAYGPAAAWPDGAPLNATFWHRVTEAMEKDRTLATLFNTYQGKSSVRSPNCTSDACTAAKICYIRSGSAALGKQCPQGFGSVQGPYTGNNF
;
A
#
# COMPACT_ATOMS: atom_id res chain seq x y z
N MET A 1 -33.35 20.11 69.10
CA MET A 1 -33.57 18.65 69.22
C MET A 1 -32.37 17.98 68.55
N GLY A 2 -31.26 17.72 69.25
CA GLY A 2 -31.04 16.53 70.11
C GLY A 2 -30.58 15.37 69.22
N HIS A 3 -29.28 15.18 68.96
CA HIS A 3 -28.30 14.34 69.70
C HIS A 3 -28.09 12.94 69.08
N PHE A 4 -26.81 12.62 68.76
CA PHE A 4 -26.07 11.33 68.92
C PHE A 4 -26.65 10.02 68.31
N LEU A 5 -25.94 8.98 67.85
CA LEU A 5 -24.54 8.60 67.51
C LEU A 5 -24.59 7.09 67.10
N LEU A 6 -23.56 6.59 66.39
CA LEU A 6 -23.00 5.20 66.38
C LEU A 6 -23.52 4.08 65.42
N LEU A 7 -22.53 3.57 64.65
CA LEU A 7 -22.22 2.18 64.18
C LEU A 7 -23.18 1.46 63.21
N ALA A 8 -22.76 0.56 62.32
CA ALA A 8 -21.48 0.10 61.78
C ALA A 8 -21.75 -0.87 60.60
N VAL A 9 -20.84 -0.86 59.62
CA VAL A 9 -20.33 -1.95 58.74
C VAL A 9 -21.26 -3.12 58.34
N ALA A 10 -21.46 -3.27 57.03
CA ALA A 10 -21.33 -4.55 56.32
C ALA A 10 -21.04 -4.34 54.82
N PHE A 11 -19.84 -4.73 54.39
CA PHE A 11 -19.46 -4.91 52.99
C PHE A 11 -20.26 -6.06 52.36
N LEU A 12 -20.90 -5.82 51.22
CA LEU A 12 -21.26 -6.88 50.27
C LEU A 12 -20.87 -6.43 48.86
N ALA A 13 -19.87 -7.11 48.32
CA ALA A 13 -19.39 -6.97 46.96
C ALA A 13 -20.45 -7.47 45.97
N PHE A 14 -20.77 -6.67 44.97
CA PHE A 14 -21.46 -7.11 43.76
C PHE A 14 -20.41 -7.54 42.72
N PRO A 15 -20.46 -8.77 42.17
CA PRO A 15 -19.58 -9.13 41.07
C PRO A 15 -20.08 -8.46 39.78
N ALA A 16 -19.16 -7.81 39.08
CA ALA A 16 -19.38 -7.33 37.73
C ALA A 16 -19.65 -8.53 36.79
N ALA A 17 -20.83 -8.55 36.19
CA ALA A 17 -21.14 -9.50 35.12
C ALA A 17 -20.37 -9.07 33.86
N ALA A 18 -19.33 -9.82 33.50
CA ALA A 18 -18.69 -9.75 32.20
C ALA A 18 -19.70 -10.15 31.13
N ALA A 19 -19.90 -9.27 30.13
CA ALA A 19 -20.63 -9.61 28.91
C ALA A 19 -19.80 -10.63 28.11
N ALA A 20 -20.07 -11.91 28.33
CA ALA A 20 -19.54 -12.98 27.49
C ALA A 20 -20.16 -12.84 26.09
N ALA A 21 -19.32 -12.62 25.08
CA ALA A 21 -19.71 -12.69 23.69
C ALA A 21 -20.35 -14.07 23.41
N VAL A 22 -21.56 -14.06 22.85
CA VAL A 22 -22.27 -15.26 22.46
C VAL A 22 -21.57 -15.86 21.24
N VAL A 23 -20.77 -16.90 21.44
CA VAL A 23 -20.26 -17.74 20.36
C VAL A 23 -21.42 -18.58 19.83
N PRO A 24 -21.80 -18.49 18.54
CA PRO A 24 -22.82 -19.36 17.99
C PRO A 24 -22.29 -20.81 18.00
N ARG A 25 -23.11 -21.76 18.47
CA ARG A 25 -22.79 -23.19 18.41
C ARG A 25 -22.78 -23.65 16.96
N PHE A 26 -21.59 -23.86 16.40
CA PHE A 26 -21.38 -24.44 15.08
C PHE A 26 -21.64 -25.96 15.08
N SER A 27 -22.16 -26.45 13.95
CA SER A 27 -22.22 -27.86 13.58
C SER A 27 -20.82 -28.50 13.63
N SER A 28 -20.74 -29.76 14.06
CA SER A 28 -19.52 -30.49 14.42
C SER A 28 -18.65 -30.92 13.23
N HIS A 29 -18.22 -30.00 12.37
CA HIS A 29 -17.06 -30.22 11.50
C HIS A 29 -15.81 -29.73 12.22
N LYS A 30 -14.86 -30.63 12.46
CA LYS A 30 -13.60 -30.34 13.15
C LYS A 30 -12.79 -29.35 12.30
N PHE A 31 -12.90 -28.07 12.63
CA PHE A 31 -12.01 -27.04 12.12
C PHE A 31 -10.56 -27.39 12.51
N ALA A 32 -9.67 -27.44 11.52
CA ALA A 32 -8.24 -27.63 11.73
C ALA A 32 -7.53 -26.30 11.49
N PHE A 33 -6.74 -25.87 12.47
CA PHE A 33 -5.88 -24.70 12.32
C PHE A 33 -4.78 -24.98 11.28
N PRO A 34 -4.31 -23.95 10.55
CA PRO A 34 -3.27 -24.14 9.54
C PRO A 34 -1.95 -24.62 10.14
N GLY A 35 -1.61 -24.18 11.35
CA GLY A 35 -0.42 -24.61 12.08
C GLY A 35 -0.74 -25.34 13.39
N PRO A 36 0.30 -25.79 14.12
CA PRO A 36 0.15 -26.48 15.40
C PRO A 36 -0.34 -25.58 16.54
N ALA A 37 -0.23 -24.25 16.40
CA ALA A 37 -0.63 -23.29 17.43
C ALA A 37 -1.73 -22.34 16.93
N THR A 38 -2.60 -21.92 17.85
CA THR A 38 -3.61 -20.87 17.62
C THR A 38 -3.13 -19.49 18.04
N ALA A 39 -2.05 -19.44 18.82
CA ALA A 39 -1.39 -18.24 19.30
C ALA A 39 0.10 -18.54 19.51
N PHE A 40 0.95 -17.56 19.27
CA PHE A 40 2.38 -17.63 19.50
C PHE A 40 2.87 -16.37 20.21
N THR A 41 3.32 -16.53 21.45
CA THR A 41 3.97 -15.46 22.21
C THR A 41 5.43 -15.39 21.82
N VAL A 42 5.82 -14.27 21.20
CA VAL A 42 7.19 -14.05 20.75
C VAL A 42 8.13 -13.95 21.96
N PRO A 43 9.33 -14.55 21.93
CA PRO A 43 10.32 -14.34 22.99
C PRO A 43 10.70 -12.87 23.13
N ALA A 44 10.91 -12.38 24.37
CA ALA A 44 11.37 -10.99 24.58
C ALA A 44 12.78 -10.75 24.02
N ALA A 45 13.60 -11.79 23.89
CA ALA A 45 14.94 -11.70 23.34
C ALA A 45 14.89 -11.49 21.82
N PHE A 46 15.57 -10.45 21.35
CA PHE A 46 15.71 -10.18 19.92
C PHE A 46 16.55 -11.27 19.22
N PRO A 47 16.12 -11.78 18.05
CA PRO A 47 16.89 -12.76 17.29
C PRO A 47 18.10 -12.12 16.59
N THR A 48 19.27 -12.15 17.26
CA THR A 48 20.50 -11.50 16.80
C THR A 48 21.22 -12.18 15.63
N THR A 49 20.72 -13.33 15.15
CA THR A 49 21.39 -14.11 14.11
C THR A 49 20.93 -13.75 12.69
N VAL A 50 19.95 -12.86 12.55
CA VAL A 50 19.44 -12.43 11.25
C VAL A 50 20.48 -11.59 10.50
N TYR A 51 21.24 -10.78 11.22
CA TYR A 51 22.30 -9.94 10.67
C TYR A 51 23.64 -10.37 11.26
N GLU A 52 24.71 -10.25 10.47
CA GLU A 52 26.06 -10.65 10.89
C GLU A 52 26.60 -9.78 12.03
N SER A 53 26.33 -8.46 11.97
CA SER A 53 26.80 -7.52 12.98
C SER A 53 25.87 -6.31 13.14
N TYR A 54 26.09 -5.53 14.20
CA TYR A 54 25.24 -4.41 14.59
C TYR A 54 26.10 -3.21 15.00
N TYR A 55 25.75 -2.02 14.53
CA TYR A 55 26.28 -0.76 15.06
C TYR A 55 25.73 -0.49 16.47
N VAL A 56 24.42 -0.74 16.64
CA VAL A 56 23.73 -0.70 17.94
C VAL A 56 23.10 -2.06 18.17
N LYS A 57 23.51 -2.73 19.23
CA LYS A 57 22.96 -4.04 19.60
C LYS A 57 21.52 -3.89 20.13
N PRO A 58 20.65 -4.89 19.94
CA PRO A 58 19.32 -4.87 20.54
C PRO A 58 19.43 -4.83 22.06
N GLY A 59 18.49 -4.13 22.70
CA GLY A 59 18.42 -4.01 24.14
C GLY A 59 16.98 -3.86 24.64
N PRO A 60 16.76 -3.92 25.96
CA PRO A 60 15.41 -3.93 26.53
C PRO A 60 14.64 -2.62 26.32
N THR A 61 15.32 -1.55 25.93
CA THR A 61 14.75 -0.20 25.77
C THR A 61 15.20 0.49 24.48
N ASN A 62 15.82 -0.24 23.55
CA ASN A 62 16.32 0.34 22.31
C ASN A 62 16.18 -0.63 21.14
N GLU A 63 15.87 -0.08 19.97
CA GLU A 63 15.96 -0.80 18.71
C GLU A 63 17.42 -1.13 18.36
N PRO A 64 17.67 -2.26 17.70
CA PRO A 64 18.96 -2.52 17.07
C PRO A 64 19.15 -1.65 15.84
N GLN A 65 20.40 -1.39 15.49
CA GLN A 65 20.81 -0.87 14.18
C GLN A 65 21.78 -1.88 13.56
N PRO A 66 21.29 -2.79 12.70
CA PRO A 66 22.14 -3.73 11.99
C PRO A 66 23.17 -3.03 11.10
N ALA A 67 24.36 -3.61 10.97
CA ALA A 67 25.32 -3.22 9.96
C ALA A 67 25.03 -4.02 8.68
N VAL A 68 24.11 -3.50 7.87
CA VAL A 68 23.55 -4.17 6.70
C VAL A 68 24.58 -4.17 5.56
N PHE A 69 24.98 -5.37 5.13
CA PHE A 69 25.79 -5.57 3.93
C PHE A 69 24.89 -5.82 2.74
N ASP A 70 25.16 -5.10 1.65
CA ASP A 70 24.49 -5.19 0.37
C ASP A 70 25.36 -6.02 -0.61
N PRO A 71 24.88 -7.18 -1.08
CA PRO A 71 25.62 -8.03 -2.01
C PRO A 71 25.62 -7.51 -3.46
N VAL A 72 24.72 -6.61 -3.83
CA VAL A 72 24.59 -6.03 -5.18
C VAL A 72 25.52 -4.83 -5.35
N LEU A 73 25.51 -3.91 -4.38
CA LEU A 73 26.40 -2.75 -4.36
C LEU A 73 27.78 -3.09 -3.76
N ASN A 74 27.90 -4.22 -3.06
CA ASN A 74 29.12 -4.67 -2.39
C ASN A 74 29.65 -3.64 -1.37
N ILE A 75 28.74 -3.15 -0.52
CA ILE A 75 29.02 -2.17 0.53
C ILE A 75 28.35 -2.58 1.84
N THR A 76 28.84 -2.05 2.96
CA THR A 76 28.07 -2.01 4.20
C THR A 76 27.54 -0.59 4.38
N PHE A 77 26.23 -0.45 4.54
CA PHE A 77 25.61 0.87 4.70
C PHE A 77 26.11 1.57 5.97
N PRO A 78 26.37 2.89 5.92
CA PRO A 78 26.94 3.60 7.05
C PRO A 78 25.93 3.78 8.20
N PHE A 79 26.42 3.70 9.44
CA PHE A 79 25.64 3.90 10.67
C PHE A 79 24.71 5.12 10.66
N ASN A 80 25.18 6.26 10.12
CA ASN A 80 24.43 7.51 10.13
C ASN A 80 23.15 7.47 9.28
N LEU A 81 23.01 6.51 8.35
CA LEU A 81 21.86 6.42 7.46
C LEU A 81 20.57 6.02 8.20
N THR A 82 20.70 5.16 9.21
CA THR A 82 19.60 4.62 10.02
C THR A 82 19.59 5.18 11.45
N ASN A 83 20.52 6.07 11.79
CA ASN A 83 20.56 6.64 13.13
C ASN A 83 19.38 7.62 13.35
N PRO A 84 18.49 7.36 14.33
CA PRO A 84 17.30 8.19 14.56
C PRO A 84 17.61 9.62 15.02
N GLU A 85 18.80 9.89 15.57
CA GLU A 85 19.16 11.22 16.09
C GLU A 85 19.77 12.15 15.04
N THR A 86 20.17 11.61 13.89
CA THR A 86 20.97 12.32 12.88
C THR A 86 20.39 12.18 11.48
N VAL A 87 19.05 12.13 11.41
CA VAL A 87 18.30 12.01 10.16
C VAL A 87 18.62 13.20 9.23
N PRO A 88 19.20 12.97 8.05
CA PRO A 88 19.42 14.04 7.08
C PRO A 88 18.09 14.72 6.73
N THR A 89 18.11 16.04 6.53
CA THR A 89 16.92 16.82 6.13
C THR A 89 17.09 17.47 4.76
N ASN A 90 18.16 17.11 4.06
CA ASN A 90 18.47 17.53 2.71
C ASN A 90 18.62 16.31 1.80
N GLY A 91 17.95 16.34 0.64
CA GLY A 91 18.10 15.29 -0.36
C GLY A 91 19.52 15.26 -0.93
N SER A 92 20.13 14.08 -0.92
CA SER A 92 21.40 13.77 -1.58
C SER A 92 21.21 13.18 -2.98
N ASP A 93 19.97 12.88 -3.34
CA ASP A 93 19.65 12.16 -4.56
C ASP A 93 19.87 13.04 -5.81
N PRO A 94 20.26 12.45 -6.94
CA PRO A 94 20.40 13.18 -8.20
C PRO A 94 19.10 13.89 -8.58
N VAL A 95 19.21 15.19 -8.87
CA VAL A 95 18.10 16.01 -9.36
C VAL A 95 18.21 16.13 -10.88
N LEU A 96 17.15 15.72 -11.58
CA LEU A 96 17.07 15.79 -13.04
C LEU A 96 16.04 16.81 -13.50
N TYR A 97 16.40 17.54 -14.56
CA TYR A 97 15.55 18.53 -15.21
C TYR A 97 15.42 18.24 -16.70
N PRO A 98 14.30 18.61 -17.34
CA PRO A 98 14.21 18.56 -18.79
C PRO A 98 15.23 19.51 -19.43
N PRO A 99 15.75 19.20 -20.64
CA PRO A 99 16.59 20.14 -21.38
C PRO A 99 15.84 21.46 -21.64
N ALA A 100 16.48 22.59 -21.35
CA ALA A 100 15.90 23.90 -21.63
C ALA A 100 15.80 24.15 -23.14
N LEU A 101 14.66 24.69 -23.60
CA LEU A 101 14.46 25.03 -25.01
C LEU A 101 15.25 26.28 -25.45
N ALA A 102 15.72 27.08 -24.48
CA ALA A 102 16.52 28.27 -24.72
C ALA A 102 17.77 28.27 -23.84
N ASN A 103 18.87 28.80 -24.37
CA ASN A 103 20.10 29.00 -23.62
C ASN A 103 20.10 30.39 -22.97
N LEU A 104 19.39 30.52 -21.86
CA LEU A 104 19.31 31.78 -21.09
C LEU A 104 20.49 31.91 -20.12
N THR A 105 20.92 33.15 -19.88
CA THR A 105 21.81 33.42 -18.73
C THR A 105 21.01 33.28 -17.43
N ASP A 106 21.67 33.01 -16.31
CA ASP A 106 21.00 32.90 -15.00
C ASP A 106 20.13 34.13 -14.69
N ALA A 107 20.63 35.34 -14.96
CA ALA A 107 19.87 36.58 -14.75
C ALA A 107 18.62 36.64 -15.65
N SER A 108 18.69 36.17 -16.89
CA SER A 108 17.54 36.12 -17.80
C SER A 108 16.54 35.02 -17.40
N ALA A 109 17.03 33.88 -16.92
CA ALA A 109 16.19 32.79 -16.42
C ALA A 109 15.45 33.21 -15.14
N GLU A 110 16.13 33.85 -14.20
CA GLU A 110 15.55 34.39 -12.96
C GLU A 110 14.49 35.46 -13.26
N ALA A 111 14.77 36.38 -14.18
CA ALA A 111 13.81 37.39 -14.61
C ALA A 111 12.57 36.77 -15.27
N LEU A 112 12.76 35.75 -16.13
CA LEU A 112 11.66 35.03 -16.78
C LEU A 112 10.78 34.32 -15.76
N VAL A 113 11.36 33.57 -14.83
CA VAL A 113 10.62 32.84 -13.80
C VAL A 113 9.92 33.80 -12.85
N SER A 114 10.55 34.94 -12.50
CA SER A 114 9.91 35.97 -11.69
C SER A 114 8.71 36.60 -12.39
N ALA A 115 8.83 36.90 -13.69
CA ALA A 115 7.72 37.40 -14.50
C ALA A 115 6.59 36.37 -14.61
N ALA A 116 6.93 35.09 -14.81
CA ALA A 116 5.96 33.98 -14.83
C ALA A 116 5.20 33.86 -13.50
N ALA A 117 5.90 33.97 -12.36
CA ALA A 117 5.26 33.94 -11.04
C ALA A 117 4.29 35.11 -10.83
N LEU A 118 4.67 36.33 -11.25
CA LEU A 118 3.78 37.50 -11.19
C LEU A 118 2.54 37.33 -12.08
N GLU A 119 2.70 36.79 -13.29
CA GLU A 119 1.59 36.52 -14.19
C GLU A 119 0.65 35.44 -13.63
N ILE A 120 1.20 34.39 -13.02
CA ILE A 120 0.40 33.36 -12.34
C ILE A 120 -0.44 33.98 -11.22
N LEU A 121 0.15 34.85 -10.39
CA LEU A 121 -0.59 35.57 -9.34
C LEU A 121 -1.70 36.44 -9.94
N ALA A 122 -1.40 37.17 -11.02
CA ALA A 122 -2.39 37.99 -11.72
C ALA A 122 -3.55 37.15 -12.28
N ILE A 123 -3.28 35.96 -12.83
CA ILE A 123 -4.31 35.03 -13.33
C ILE A 123 -5.19 34.51 -12.18
N ILE A 124 -4.60 34.13 -11.05
CA ILE A 124 -5.32 33.59 -9.91
C ILE A 124 -6.25 34.65 -9.29
N GLU A 125 -5.74 35.87 -9.11
CA GLU A 125 -6.45 37.00 -8.50
C GLU A 125 -7.46 37.69 -9.44
N ALA A 126 -7.38 37.41 -10.74
CA ALA A 126 -8.21 38.07 -11.74
C ALA A 126 -9.71 37.81 -11.54
N ASN A 127 -10.50 38.86 -11.29
CA ASN A 127 -11.95 38.75 -11.13
C ASN A 127 -12.76 39.12 -12.40
N ASN A 128 -12.12 39.66 -13.45
CA ASN A 128 -12.81 40.22 -14.63
C ASN A 128 -12.08 39.98 -15.98
N THR A 129 -11.27 38.92 -16.12
CA THR A 129 -10.37 38.69 -17.29
C THR A 129 -10.94 37.79 -18.39
N GLY A 130 -12.23 37.48 -18.37
CA GLY A 130 -12.84 36.53 -19.32
C GLY A 130 -12.58 35.05 -18.99
N LEU A 131 -11.74 34.75 -17.99
CA LEU A 131 -11.61 33.42 -17.40
C LEU A 131 -12.75 33.20 -16.40
N SER A 132 -13.80 32.49 -16.83
CA SER A 132 -15.07 32.41 -16.11
C SER A 132 -15.13 31.40 -14.96
N SER A 133 -14.09 30.57 -14.78
CA SER A 133 -14.06 29.51 -13.76
C SER A 133 -12.68 29.35 -13.11
N ASN A 134 -12.65 28.80 -11.89
CA ASN A 134 -11.40 28.41 -11.23
C ASN A 134 -10.59 27.43 -12.08
N CYS A 135 -11.25 26.56 -12.85
CA CYS A 135 -10.59 25.59 -13.70
C CYS A 135 -9.87 26.26 -14.87
N SER A 136 -10.55 27.19 -15.55
CA SER A 136 -9.91 27.99 -16.61
C SER A 136 -8.76 28.84 -16.08
N LYS A 137 -8.83 29.34 -14.85
CA LYS A 137 -7.72 30.06 -14.21
C LYS A 137 -6.54 29.14 -13.90
N CYS A 138 -6.80 27.98 -13.32
CA CYS A 138 -5.76 27.00 -13.02
C CYS A 138 -5.03 26.55 -14.30
N VAL A 139 -5.77 26.17 -15.35
CA VAL A 139 -5.20 25.79 -16.66
C VAL A 139 -4.39 26.93 -17.30
N ALA A 140 -4.87 28.17 -17.21
CA ALA A 140 -4.11 29.33 -17.69
C ALA A 140 -2.81 29.54 -16.90
N ALA A 141 -2.85 29.41 -15.57
CA ALA A 141 -1.66 29.47 -14.73
C ALA A 141 -0.67 28.33 -15.04
N LEU A 142 -1.15 27.11 -15.28
CA LEU A 142 -0.32 25.98 -15.71
C LEU A 142 0.34 26.25 -17.08
N SER A 143 -0.32 26.96 -17.99
CA SER A 143 0.26 27.32 -19.29
C SER A 143 1.47 28.26 -19.13
N VAL A 144 1.39 29.21 -18.20
CA VAL A 144 2.53 30.09 -17.85
C VAL A 144 3.64 29.28 -17.16
N ALA A 145 3.26 28.39 -16.24
CA ALA A 145 4.22 27.54 -15.54
C ALA A 145 4.95 26.56 -16.49
N GLN A 146 4.25 25.99 -17.49
CA GLN A 146 4.85 25.16 -18.53
C GLN A 146 5.90 25.90 -19.34
N MET A 147 5.60 27.13 -19.75
CA MET A 147 6.58 27.97 -20.47
C MET A 147 7.84 28.20 -19.63
N ALA A 148 7.69 28.50 -18.34
CA ALA A 148 8.82 28.63 -17.42
C ALA A 148 9.58 27.30 -17.24
N ALA A 149 8.88 26.18 -17.13
CA ALA A 149 9.48 24.84 -17.00
C ALA A 149 10.29 24.45 -18.25
N GLN A 150 9.84 24.84 -19.43
CA GLN A 150 10.53 24.55 -20.70
C GLN A 150 11.71 25.49 -20.97
N LEU A 151 11.65 26.75 -20.53
CA LEU A 151 12.70 27.75 -20.82
C LEU A 151 13.75 27.90 -19.72
N ALA A 152 13.37 27.72 -18.45
CA ALA A 152 14.22 27.93 -17.29
C ALA A 152 13.98 26.87 -16.17
N PRO A 153 14.06 25.56 -16.48
CA PRO A 153 13.64 24.48 -15.58
C PRO A 153 14.30 24.52 -14.20
N THR A 154 15.60 24.83 -14.13
CA THR A 154 16.38 24.80 -12.88
C THR A 154 15.99 25.89 -11.88
N HIS A 155 15.37 26.97 -12.34
CA HIS A 155 14.98 28.13 -11.51
C HIS A 155 13.54 28.01 -10.99
N LEU A 156 12.71 27.19 -11.62
CA LEU A 156 11.29 27.08 -11.32
C LEU A 156 10.97 26.54 -9.91
N PRO A 157 11.71 25.58 -9.30
CA PRO A 157 11.41 25.09 -7.95
C PRO A 157 11.39 26.19 -6.88
N ALA A 158 12.35 27.12 -6.92
CA ALA A 158 12.40 28.23 -5.98
C ALA A 158 11.16 29.15 -6.12
N ALA A 159 10.70 29.37 -7.35
CA ALA A 159 9.50 30.15 -7.60
C ALA A 159 8.22 29.43 -7.17
N MET A 160 8.12 28.10 -7.36
CA MET A 160 7.00 27.31 -6.84
C MET A 160 6.92 27.39 -5.30
N VAL A 161 8.05 27.31 -4.60
CA VAL A 161 8.12 27.53 -3.15
C VAL A 161 7.62 28.93 -2.78
N SER A 162 8.09 29.96 -3.49
CA SER A 162 7.71 31.36 -3.24
C SER A 162 6.22 31.61 -3.49
N LEU A 163 5.67 31.08 -4.58
CA LEU A 163 4.25 31.16 -4.91
C LEU A 163 3.39 30.46 -3.86
N CYS A 164 3.77 29.26 -3.44
CA CYS A 164 3.06 28.51 -2.40
C CYS A 164 3.01 29.30 -1.09
N LYS A 165 4.13 29.95 -0.69
CA LYS A 165 4.19 30.79 0.51
C LYS A 165 3.36 32.06 0.39
N THR A 166 3.49 32.77 -0.74
CA THR A 166 2.85 34.07 -0.98
C THR A 166 1.33 33.95 -1.04
N THR A 167 0.82 32.88 -1.66
CA THR A 167 -0.62 32.60 -1.76
C THR A 167 -1.21 31.98 -0.48
N GLY A 168 -0.37 31.57 0.48
CA GLY A 168 -0.81 30.83 1.65
C GLY A 168 -1.34 29.44 1.31
N PHE A 169 -0.94 28.86 0.16
CA PHE A 169 -1.44 27.56 -0.31
C PHE A 169 -1.14 26.44 0.70
N LYS A 170 0.03 26.49 1.34
CA LYS A 170 0.44 25.64 2.47
C LYS A 170 1.31 26.45 3.44
N THR A 171 1.67 25.86 4.59
CA THR A 171 2.63 26.46 5.51
C THR A 171 4.01 26.55 4.87
N GLY A 172 4.87 27.48 5.33
CA GLY A 172 6.17 27.72 4.73
C GLY A 172 7.08 26.49 4.66
N THR A 173 7.07 25.66 5.71
CA THR A 173 7.81 24.38 5.76
C THR A 173 7.23 23.37 4.77
N VAL A 174 5.91 23.23 4.69
CA VAL A 174 5.27 22.32 3.73
C VAL A 174 5.53 22.76 2.30
N CYS A 175 5.52 24.06 2.00
CA CYS A 175 5.91 24.58 0.68
C CYS A 175 7.35 24.19 0.32
N GLN A 176 8.30 24.29 1.25
CA GLN A 176 9.69 23.90 1.03
C GLN A 176 9.83 22.38 0.80
N ASN A 177 9.17 21.59 1.64
CA ASN A 177 9.23 20.13 1.57
C ASN A 177 8.51 19.59 0.32
N THR A 178 7.50 20.30 -0.18
CA THR A 178 6.76 19.90 -1.38
C THR A 178 7.49 20.34 -2.66
N TYR A 179 7.86 21.62 -2.77
CA TYR A 179 8.31 22.20 -4.04
C TYR A 179 9.82 22.45 -4.13
N GLY A 180 10.59 22.12 -3.09
CA GLY A 180 12.05 22.16 -3.13
C GLY A 180 12.61 21.23 -4.19
N ALA A 181 13.68 21.65 -4.86
CA ALA A 181 14.29 20.93 -5.99
C ALA A 181 14.67 19.47 -5.68
N THR A 182 15.23 19.23 -4.49
CA THR A 182 15.67 17.90 -4.03
C THR A 182 14.54 17.06 -3.42
N ASN A 183 13.33 17.61 -3.31
CA ASN A 183 12.14 16.89 -2.89
C ASN A 183 11.30 16.55 -4.14
N PHE A 184 10.09 17.12 -4.29
CA PHE A 184 9.28 16.89 -5.50
C PHE A 184 9.38 18.02 -6.53
N GLY A 185 10.09 19.11 -6.23
CA GLY A 185 10.15 20.30 -7.08
C GLY A 185 10.64 20.01 -8.49
N ALA A 186 11.75 19.30 -8.64
CA ALA A 186 12.28 18.97 -9.97
C ALA A 186 11.35 18.03 -10.75
N SER A 187 10.73 17.05 -10.09
CA SER A 187 9.74 16.18 -10.71
C SER A 187 8.52 16.97 -11.21
N TRP A 188 8.03 17.94 -10.43
CA TRP A 188 6.97 18.87 -10.88
C TRP A 188 7.40 19.70 -12.10
N VAL A 189 8.66 20.13 -12.19
CA VAL A 189 9.18 20.80 -13.40
C VAL A 189 9.13 19.86 -14.60
N GLN A 190 9.52 18.60 -14.44
CA GLN A 190 9.44 17.60 -15.52
C GLN A 190 7.99 17.42 -16.00
N ILE A 191 7.04 17.29 -15.06
CA ILE A 191 5.61 17.14 -15.37
C ILE A 191 5.08 18.37 -16.11
N LEU A 192 5.33 19.58 -15.62
CA LEU A 192 4.89 20.81 -16.27
C LEU A 192 5.48 20.98 -17.67
N ALA A 193 6.74 20.59 -17.87
CA ALA A 193 7.40 20.69 -19.17
C ALA A 193 6.84 19.71 -20.21
N LYS A 194 6.28 18.57 -19.77
CA LYS A 194 5.88 17.44 -20.61
C LYS A 194 4.37 17.23 -20.76
N ALA A 195 3.57 17.68 -19.80
CA ALA A 195 2.12 17.51 -19.81
C ALA A 195 1.41 18.34 -20.88
N ASP A 196 0.28 17.86 -21.39
CA ASP A 196 -0.68 18.70 -22.12
C ASP A 196 -1.48 19.57 -21.13
N VAL A 197 -0.87 20.67 -20.67
CA VAL A 197 -1.43 21.51 -19.60
C VAL A 197 -2.71 22.25 -19.99
N VAL A 198 -3.00 22.41 -21.28
CA VAL A 198 -4.26 22.99 -21.77
C VAL A 198 -5.36 21.94 -21.96
N GLY A 199 -4.98 20.67 -22.10
CA GLY A 199 -5.86 19.53 -22.30
C GLY A 199 -6.22 18.77 -21.02
N LEU A 200 -6.27 17.45 -21.14
CA LEU A 200 -6.75 16.56 -20.07
C LEU A 200 -5.75 16.47 -18.90
N ASP A 201 -4.46 16.42 -19.21
CA ASP A 201 -3.38 16.35 -18.22
C ASP A 201 -3.46 17.54 -17.25
N GLY A 202 -3.59 18.76 -17.80
CA GLY A 202 -3.77 19.98 -17.01
C GLY A 202 -5.00 19.97 -16.11
N GLN A 203 -6.12 19.40 -16.56
CA GLN A 203 -7.32 19.28 -15.73
C GLN A 203 -7.13 18.28 -14.58
N TYR A 204 -6.42 17.16 -14.81
CA TYR A 204 -6.07 16.23 -13.73
C TYR A 204 -5.10 16.87 -12.73
N ILE A 205 -4.07 17.60 -13.20
CA ILE A 205 -3.15 18.35 -12.34
C ILE A 205 -3.93 19.37 -11.48
N CYS A 206 -4.83 20.13 -12.08
CA CYS A 206 -5.65 21.09 -11.33
C CYS A 206 -6.57 20.41 -10.31
N ALA A 207 -7.23 19.31 -10.68
CA ALA A 207 -8.09 18.55 -9.79
C ALA A 207 -7.32 17.91 -8.63
N SER A 208 -6.06 17.48 -8.86
CA SER A 208 -5.21 16.92 -7.80
C SER A 208 -4.73 17.99 -6.81
N LEU A 209 -4.55 19.22 -7.27
CA LEU A 209 -4.20 20.35 -6.40
C LEU A 209 -5.38 20.76 -5.51
N SER A 210 -6.58 20.83 -6.09
CA SER A 210 -7.85 20.98 -5.37
C SER A 210 -9.04 20.68 -6.28
N THR A 211 -10.07 20.00 -5.75
CA THR A 211 -11.34 19.83 -6.46
C THR A 211 -12.09 21.14 -6.69
N ASP A 212 -11.73 22.21 -5.97
CA ASP A 212 -12.26 23.56 -6.19
C ASP A 212 -11.58 24.26 -7.39
N PHE A 213 -10.42 23.78 -7.81
CA PHE A 213 -9.71 24.28 -8.99
C PHE A 213 -10.30 23.65 -10.24
N CYS A 214 -10.32 22.32 -10.33
CA CYS A 214 -11.07 21.62 -11.37
C CYS A 214 -11.82 20.43 -10.76
N SER A 215 -13.01 20.16 -11.27
CA SER A 215 -13.67 18.88 -11.03
C SER A 215 -12.84 17.74 -11.64
N GLN A 216 -12.91 16.55 -11.06
CA GLN A 216 -12.29 15.36 -11.63
C GLN A 216 -12.72 15.18 -13.10
N PRO A 217 -11.79 15.09 -14.06
CA PRO A 217 -12.13 14.83 -15.45
C PRO A 217 -12.87 13.50 -15.63
N PRO A 218 -13.81 13.42 -16.59
CA PRO A 218 -14.48 12.16 -16.91
C PRO A 218 -13.47 11.15 -17.48
N LEU A 219 -13.77 9.87 -17.30
CA LEU A 219 -12.99 8.79 -17.90
C LEU A 219 -13.02 8.90 -19.43
N VAL A 220 -11.84 8.95 -20.06
CA VAL A 220 -11.70 8.78 -21.51
C VAL A 220 -11.77 7.28 -21.83
N PRO A 221 -12.78 6.81 -22.59
CA PRO A 221 -12.91 5.38 -22.86
C PRO A 221 -11.82 4.90 -23.83
N VAL A 222 -10.88 4.09 -23.33
CA VAL A 222 -9.85 3.42 -24.14
C VAL A 222 -10.14 1.93 -24.16
N LYS A 223 -10.21 1.33 -25.35
CA LYS A 223 -10.44 -0.12 -25.49
C LYS A 223 -9.12 -0.86 -25.60
N VAL A 224 -8.95 -1.86 -24.74
CA VAL A 224 -7.78 -2.74 -24.79
C VAL A 224 -7.79 -3.57 -26.07
N LYS A 225 -6.65 -3.58 -26.77
CA LYS A 225 -6.45 -4.42 -27.95
C LYS A 225 -5.95 -5.80 -27.51
N PHE A 226 -6.83 -6.79 -27.56
CA PHE A 226 -6.45 -8.17 -27.23
C PHE A 226 -5.96 -8.92 -28.46
N PRO A 227 -4.88 -9.72 -28.36
CA PRO A 227 -4.39 -10.53 -29.48
C PRO A 227 -5.41 -11.56 -29.98
N LYS A 228 -6.19 -12.14 -29.06
CA LYS A 228 -7.27 -13.09 -29.38
C LYS A 228 -8.55 -12.71 -28.64
N ALA A 229 -9.70 -13.02 -29.23
CA ALA A 229 -11.00 -12.87 -28.57
C ALA A 229 -11.17 -13.87 -27.41
N LYS A 230 -12.01 -13.53 -26.42
CA LYS A 230 -12.34 -14.44 -25.31
C LYS A 230 -12.94 -15.73 -25.87
N PRO A 231 -12.42 -16.91 -25.53
CA PRO A 231 -13.02 -18.17 -25.99
C PRO A 231 -14.47 -18.28 -25.50
N VAL A 232 -15.38 -18.74 -26.37
CA VAL A 232 -16.83 -18.85 -26.03
C VAL A 232 -17.08 -19.89 -24.93
N LYS A 233 -16.27 -20.96 -24.91
CA LYS A 233 -16.31 -22.04 -23.90
C LYS A 233 -14.89 -22.32 -23.42
N PRO A 234 -14.31 -21.44 -22.60
CA PRO A 234 -12.94 -21.62 -22.18
C PRO A 234 -12.82 -22.86 -21.28
N LYS A 235 -11.76 -23.64 -21.47
CA LYS A 235 -11.48 -24.81 -20.63
C LYS A 235 -11.05 -24.30 -19.25
N LYS A 236 -11.88 -24.53 -18.24
CA LYS A 236 -11.51 -24.25 -16.85
C LYS A 236 -10.57 -25.34 -16.34
N SER A 237 -9.47 -24.95 -15.70
CA SER A 237 -8.61 -25.91 -14.99
C SER A 237 -9.39 -26.57 -13.86
N ARG A 238 -9.25 -27.89 -13.76
CA ARG A 238 -9.93 -28.67 -12.72
C ARG A 238 -9.09 -28.64 -11.45
N ALA A 239 -9.76 -28.61 -10.30
CA ALA A 239 -9.09 -28.81 -9.02
C ALA A 239 -8.36 -30.17 -9.01
N SER A 240 -7.14 -30.19 -8.50
CA SER A 240 -6.38 -31.43 -8.33
C SER A 240 -6.77 -32.19 -7.06
N GLY A 241 -7.40 -31.49 -6.10
CA GLY A 241 -7.69 -31.99 -4.76
C GLY A 241 -6.49 -31.96 -3.82
N LYS A 242 -5.31 -31.52 -4.31
CA LYS A 242 -4.09 -31.35 -3.50
C LYS A 242 -3.86 -29.87 -3.26
N ARG A 243 -3.76 -29.48 -1.99
CA ARG A 243 -3.55 -28.10 -1.57
C ARG A 243 -2.13 -27.84 -1.09
N VAL A 244 -1.67 -26.62 -1.30
CA VAL A 244 -0.42 -26.08 -0.77
C VAL A 244 -0.68 -24.80 0.00
N LYS A 245 0.25 -24.44 0.88
CA LYS A 245 0.23 -23.20 1.66
C LYS A 245 0.96 -22.09 0.91
N VAL A 246 0.37 -20.90 0.88
CA VAL A 246 0.94 -19.70 0.30
C VAL A 246 0.86 -18.56 1.31
N LEU A 247 1.98 -17.93 1.59
CA LEU A 247 2.05 -16.78 2.49
C LEU A 247 1.83 -15.47 1.70
N HIS A 248 1.16 -14.50 2.29
CA HIS A 248 1.05 -13.14 1.75
C HIS A 248 1.38 -12.14 2.85
N LEU A 249 2.50 -11.45 2.64
CA LEU A 249 2.97 -10.33 3.45
C LEU A 249 2.81 -9.04 2.64
N SER A 250 2.52 -7.93 3.31
CA SER A 250 2.34 -6.63 2.67
C SER A 250 2.64 -5.52 3.67
N ASP A 251 3.04 -4.35 3.18
CA ASP A 251 3.12 -3.09 3.95
C ASP A 251 3.85 -3.31 5.29
N LEU A 252 5.13 -3.70 5.17
CA LEU A 252 5.98 -3.89 6.35
C LEU A 252 6.32 -2.55 6.95
N HIS A 253 6.65 -1.57 6.09
CA HIS A 253 7.14 -0.25 6.45
C HIS A 253 8.13 -0.34 7.61
N LEU A 254 9.30 -0.90 7.33
CA LEU A 254 10.37 -0.98 8.32
C LEU A 254 10.86 0.43 8.62
N ASP A 255 10.62 0.85 9.86
CA ASP A 255 11.19 2.07 10.41
C ASP A 255 12.56 1.75 11.04
N THR A 256 13.61 1.87 10.22
CA THR A 256 14.99 1.67 10.67
C THR A 256 15.49 2.76 11.63
N ARG A 257 14.71 3.84 11.82
CA ARG A 257 15.01 4.95 12.73
C ARG A 257 13.86 5.18 13.74
N TYR A 258 13.17 4.10 14.11
CA TYR A 258 12.24 4.08 15.23
C TYR A 258 13.01 4.29 16.53
N MET A 259 12.46 5.11 17.44
CA MET A 259 13.06 5.35 18.75
C MET A 259 12.09 4.96 19.87
N ALA A 260 12.37 3.83 20.53
CA ALA A 260 11.65 3.43 21.73
C ALA A 260 11.74 4.54 22.81
N GLY A 261 10.63 4.79 23.51
CA GLY A 261 10.50 5.83 24.53
C GLY A 261 10.18 7.24 24.00
N SER A 262 10.27 7.49 22.69
CA SER A 262 9.83 8.76 22.08
C SER A 262 8.30 8.89 22.07
N GLU A 263 7.75 10.03 21.64
CA GLU A 263 6.29 10.23 21.65
C GLU A 263 5.59 9.35 20.58
N ALA A 264 4.73 8.44 21.03
CA ALA A 264 3.98 7.52 20.17
C ALA A 264 2.59 8.05 19.76
N ASN A 265 2.04 9.07 20.43
CA ASN A 265 0.72 9.62 20.17
C ASN A 265 0.74 11.09 19.76
N CYS A 266 1.69 11.46 18.92
CA CYS A 266 1.87 12.81 18.40
C CYS A 266 0.71 13.28 17.49
N THR A 267 0.64 14.59 17.24
CA THR A 267 -0.42 15.25 16.43
C THR A 267 -0.08 15.32 14.94
N SER A 268 1.21 15.32 14.58
CA SER A 268 1.71 15.16 13.22
C SER A 268 1.98 13.68 12.91
N SER A 269 2.15 13.32 11.65
CA SER A 269 2.74 12.03 11.26
C SER A 269 4.18 12.28 10.78
N MET A 270 5.17 11.41 11.05
CA MET A 270 5.07 10.14 11.78
C MET A 270 5.54 10.27 13.25
N CYS A 271 4.91 9.51 14.16
CA CYS A 271 5.32 9.43 15.57
C CYS A 271 6.48 8.44 15.79
N CYS A 272 6.84 8.20 17.06
CA CYS A 272 7.91 7.28 17.46
C CYS A 272 9.31 7.64 16.92
N ARG A 273 9.54 8.93 16.64
CA ARG A 273 10.80 9.46 16.15
C ARG A 273 11.50 10.32 17.20
N TYR A 274 12.81 10.39 17.09
CA TYR A 274 13.61 11.32 17.88
C TYR A 274 13.13 12.75 17.67
N SER A 275 13.03 13.50 18.77
CA SER A 275 12.83 14.95 18.77
C SER A 275 13.95 15.57 19.59
N ALA A 276 14.79 16.39 18.94
CA ALA A 276 15.89 17.05 19.63
C ALA A 276 15.37 18.03 20.69
N PRO A 277 15.99 18.12 21.87
CA PRO A 277 15.67 19.14 22.87
C PRO A 277 15.73 20.54 22.24
N GLY A 278 14.67 21.33 22.35
CA GLY A 278 14.63 22.72 21.87
C GLY A 278 14.11 22.94 20.44
N GLN A 279 13.60 21.93 19.74
CA GLN A 279 12.92 22.07 18.43
C GLN A 279 11.39 22.32 18.55
N GLY A 280 10.92 22.87 19.66
CA GLY A 280 9.51 23.29 19.83
C GLY A 280 8.54 22.22 20.36
N VAL A 281 9.06 21.03 20.70
CA VAL A 281 8.44 20.16 21.71
C VAL A 281 9.36 20.31 22.91
N ASP A 282 8.91 21.06 23.90
CA ASP A 282 9.68 21.33 25.13
C ASP A 282 10.16 20.02 25.76
N GLU A 283 11.15 20.14 26.66
CA GLU A 283 11.76 19.11 27.53
C GLU A 283 10.77 18.24 28.35
N ALA A 284 9.47 18.27 28.04
CA ALA A 284 8.44 17.42 28.60
C ALA A 284 8.68 15.96 28.18
N PRO A 285 8.65 15.02 29.13
CA PRO A 285 8.69 13.60 28.81
C PRO A 285 7.54 13.23 27.87
N ALA A 286 7.76 12.23 27.00
CA ALA A 286 6.73 11.69 26.14
C ALA A 286 5.45 11.41 26.95
N THR A 287 4.33 11.95 26.50
CA THR A 287 3.03 11.71 27.14
C THR A 287 2.64 10.24 26.97
N TYR A 288 2.98 9.68 25.81
CA TYR A 288 2.87 8.26 25.55
C TYR A 288 4.19 7.70 25.02
N PRO A 289 5.05 7.13 25.88
CA PRO A 289 6.32 6.57 25.46
C PRO A 289 6.13 5.42 24.46
N ALA A 290 6.83 5.49 23.34
CA ALA A 290 6.78 4.50 22.28
C ALA A 290 7.27 3.13 22.78
N PRO A 291 6.43 2.09 22.80
CA PRO A 291 6.85 0.75 23.23
C PRO A 291 7.78 0.11 22.20
N LEU A 292 8.55 -0.90 22.61
CA LEU A 292 9.59 -1.52 21.76
C LEU A 292 9.03 -2.16 20.48
N PHE A 293 7.79 -2.64 20.50
CA PHE A 293 7.19 -3.35 19.36
C PHE A 293 6.28 -2.47 18.49
N GLY A 294 6.35 -1.14 18.61
CA GLY A 294 5.57 -0.22 17.77
C GLY A 294 4.23 0.20 18.38
N TYR A 295 3.54 1.13 17.71
CA TYR A 295 2.26 1.67 18.16
C TYR A 295 1.40 2.14 16.98
N TYR A 296 0.11 2.40 17.23
CA TYR A 296 -0.88 2.74 16.21
C TYR A 296 -0.57 3.94 15.29
N LYS A 297 0.37 4.82 15.66
CA LYS A 297 0.79 5.98 14.84
C LYS A 297 2.23 5.89 14.36
N CYS A 298 2.79 4.69 14.36
CA CYS A 298 4.18 4.45 14.07
C CYS A 298 4.32 3.27 13.12
N ASP A 299 5.33 3.35 12.26
CA ASP A 299 5.73 2.25 11.42
C ASP A 299 6.48 1.15 12.19
N SER A 300 6.76 0.04 11.53
CA SER A 300 7.26 -1.18 12.16
C SER A 300 8.73 -1.04 12.61
N PRO A 301 9.05 -1.09 13.92
CA PRO A 301 10.43 -1.28 14.35
C PRO A 301 10.96 -2.68 13.97
N PHE A 302 12.28 -2.88 14.07
CA PHE A 302 12.90 -4.20 13.84
C PHE A 302 12.32 -5.27 14.78
N TYR A 303 12.05 -4.92 16.04
CA TYR A 303 11.41 -5.83 16.99
C TYR A 303 10.03 -6.33 16.50
N LEU A 304 9.19 -5.45 15.93
CA LEU A 304 7.88 -5.87 15.40
C LEU A 304 8.03 -6.69 14.12
N ALA A 305 8.88 -6.25 13.20
CA ALA A 305 9.13 -6.94 11.94
C ALA A 305 9.54 -8.40 12.18
N LEU A 306 10.51 -8.64 13.07
CA LEU A 306 10.97 -9.98 13.39
C LEU A 306 9.98 -10.75 14.27
N ALA A 307 9.23 -10.09 15.16
CA ALA A 307 8.16 -10.73 15.92
C ALA A 307 7.09 -11.34 15.00
N ALA A 308 6.68 -10.61 13.96
CA ALA A 308 5.76 -11.12 12.96
C ALA A 308 6.34 -12.34 12.24
N LEU A 309 7.61 -12.27 11.78
CA LEU A 309 8.25 -13.39 11.08
C LEU A 309 8.47 -14.63 11.95
N GLN A 310 8.84 -14.45 13.23
CA GLN A 310 8.95 -15.54 14.21
C GLN A 310 7.62 -16.27 14.43
N SER A 311 6.49 -15.55 14.28
CA SER A 311 5.16 -16.12 14.48
C SER A 311 4.64 -16.96 13.31
N ILE A 312 5.17 -16.75 12.10
CA ILE A 312 4.70 -17.42 10.88
C ILE A 312 4.75 -18.93 11.07
N GLY A 313 5.94 -19.50 11.33
CA GLY A 313 6.09 -20.95 11.36
C GLY A 313 5.20 -21.66 12.39
N PRO A 314 5.17 -21.23 13.66
CA PRO A 314 4.28 -21.78 14.67
C PRO A 314 2.78 -21.70 14.33
N LEU A 315 2.33 -20.62 13.69
CA LEU A 315 0.93 -20.37 13.38
C LEU A 315 0.46 -21.01 12.07
N THR A 316 1.37 -21.20 11.13
CA THR A 316 1.05 -21.73 9.78
C THR A 316 1.54 -23.16 9.58
N GLY A 317 2.42 -23.68 10.45
CA GLY A 317 3.08 -24.98 10.27
C GLY A 317 4.11 -25.00 9.13
N THR A 318 4.58 -23.84 8.66
CA THR A 318 5.71 -23.71 7.72
C THR A 318 7.02 -23.42 8.44
N SER A 319 8.15 -23.51 7.77
CA SER A 319 9.47 -23.12 8.29
C SER A 319 10.45 -22.97 7.12
N VAL A 320 11.69 -22.53 7.39
CA VAL A 320 12.74 -22.51 6.35
C VAL A 320 12.98 -23.90 5.75
N ASP A 321 12.91 -24.96 6.56
CA ASP A 321 13.09 -26.36 6.11
C ASP A 321 11.84 -26.95 5.46
N ASN A 322 10.66 -26.40 5.76
CA ASN A 322 9.36 -26.78 5.20
C ASN A 322 8.59 -25.52 4.78
N PRO A 323 9.05 -24.82 3.73
CA PRO A 323 8.56 -23.49 3.41
C PRO A 323 7.13 -23.52 2.86
N PRO A 324 6.43 -22.36 2.86
CA PRO A 324 5.29 -22.18 1.96
C PRO A 324 5.69 -22.58 0.52
N ALA A 325 4.75 -23.07 -0.28
CA ALA A 325 5.05 -23.45 -1.66
C ALA A 325 5.54 -22.25 -2.48
N LEU A 326 4.97 -21.08 -2.20
CA LEU A 326 5.47 -19.77 -2.60
C LEU A 326 4.96 -18.72 -1.60
N SER A 327 5.56 -17.54 -1.61
CA SER A 327 5.10 -16.37 -0.88
C SER A 327 4.89 -15.19 -1.82
N LEU A 328 3.93 -14.34 -1.48
CA LEU A 328 3.68 -13.06 -2.15
C LEU A 328 4.12 -11.94 -1.21
N TYR A 329 4.81 -10.94 -1.77
CA TYR A 329 5.05 -9.68 -1.08
C TYR A 329 4.59 -8.50 -1.94
N THR A 330 3.54 -7.82 -1.50
CA THR A 330 2.90 -6.76 -2.30
C THR A 330 3.45 -5.38 -1.99
N GLY A 331 4.76 -5.24 -1.68
CA GLY A 331 5.45 -3.95 -1.59
C GLY A 331 5.27 -3.22 -0.26
N ASP A 332 5.81 -2.00 -0.23
CA ASP A 332 5.87 -1.07 0.90
C ASP A 332 6.76 -1.57 2.06
N LEU A 333 8.04 -1.59 1.74
CA LEU A 333 9.19 -1.89 2.58
C LEU A 333 9.55 -0.69 3.46
N VAL A 334 9.50 0.52 2.90
CA VAL A 334 10.10 1.72 3.49
C VAL A 334 9.08 2.51 4.30
N ALA A 335 9.47 2.98 5.48
CA ALA A 335 8.61 3.80 6.34
C ALA A 335 8.15 5.13 5.69
N HIS A 336 7.12 5.72 6.30
CA HIS A 336 6.47 6.99 5.92
C HIS A 336 7.28 8.22 6.34
N ASP A 337 8.62 8.15 6.28
CA ASP A 337 9.50 9.31 6.43
C ASP A 337 9.10 10.42 5.46
N SER A 338 9.19 11.68 5.89
CA SER A 338 9.01 12.81 4.99
C SER A 338 10.04 12.78 3.86
N GLN A 339 9.69 13.22 2.65
CA GLN A 339 10.58 13.11 1.49
C GLN A 339 11.97 13.74 1.71
N ASN A 340 12.05 14.84 2.45
CA ASN A 340 13.32 15.49 2.76
C ASN A 340 14.23 14.68 3.72
N GLN A 341 13.73 13.57 4.27
CA GLN A 341 14.44 12.60 5.11
C GLN A 341 14.72 11.27 4.38
N ARG A 342 14.27 11.16 3.13
CA ARG A 342 14.45 9.98 2.27
C ARG A 342 15.63 10.19 1.31
N SER A 343 16.21 9.08 0.87
CA SER A 343 17.24 9.03 -0.15
C SER A 343 17.26 7.65 -0.80
N ARG A 344 17.92 7.51 -1.97
CA ARG A 344 18.14 6.20 -2.61
C ARG A 344 18.80 5.22 -1.66
N ALA A 345 19.89 5.64 -1.00
CA ALA A 345 20.58 4.81 -0.02
C ALA A 345 19.67 4.37 1.13
N TYR A 346 18.74 5.22 1.59
CA TYR A 346 17.79 4.85 2.64
C TYR A 346 16.78 3.80 2.20
N VAL A 347 16.37 3.84 0.93
CA VAL A 347 15.53 2.81 0.31
C VAL A 347 16.33 1.50 0.19
N GLU A 348 17.54 1.54 -0.37
CA GLU A 348 18.41 0.38 -0.59
C GLU A 348 18.74 -0.36 0.72
N VAL A 349 19.11 0.36 1.79
CA VAL A 349 19.36 -0.28 3.11
C VAL A 349 18.11 -0.94 3.69
N THR A 350 16.94 -0.37 3.43
CA THR A 350 15.67 -0.92 3.91
C THR A 350 15.29 -2.17 3.12
N GLU A 351 15.47 -2.17 1.80
CA GLU A 351 15.30 -3.35 0.95
C GLU A 351 16.16 -4.52 1.43
N ASP A 352 17.48 -4.31 1.57
CA ASP A 352 18.38 -5.35 2.07
C ASP A 352 18.01 -5.84 3.46
N SER A 353 17.64 -4.93 4.37
CA SER A 353 17.18 -5.29 5.71
C SER A 353 16.00 -6.26 5.63
N VAL A 354 14.96 -5.90 4.87
CA VAL A 354 13.75 -6.71 4.76
C VAL A 354 14.02 -8.05 4.07
N TRP A 355 14.80 -8.07 2.99
CA TRP A 355 15.09 -9.31 2.28
C TRP A 355 15.93 -10.28 3.11
N GLN A 356 16.88 -9.79 3.91
CA GLN A 356 17.63 -10.61 4.87
C GLN A 356 16.69 -11.21 5.93
N MET A 357 15.77 -10.41 6.48
CA MET A 357 14.76 -10.91 7.43
C MET A 357 13.87 -12.00 6.80
N PHE A 358 13.39 -11.78 5.58
CA PHE A 358 12.52 -12.72 4.89
C PHE A 358 13.25 -14.02 4.55
N LYS A 359 14.50 -13.92 4.08
CA LYS A 359 15.36 -15.08 3.81
C LYS A 359 15.58 -15.92 5.08
N ALA A 360 15.72 -15.30 6.24
CA ALA A 360 15.96 -15.98 7.50
C ALA A 360 14.74 -16.75 8.05
N TYR A 361 13.51 -16.37 7.71
CA TYR A 361 12.31 -16.92 8.37
C TYR A 361 11.32 -17.66 7.46
N ILE A 362 11.17 -17.25 6.20
CA ILE A 362 10.06 -17.72 5.36
C ILE A 362 10.45 -18.99 4.59
N GLY A 363 11.65 -19.01 4.00
CA GLY A 363 12.06 -20.03 3.03
C GLY A 363 11.24 -20.00 1.73
N GLY A 364 11.63 -20.83 0.75
CA GLY A 364 10.95 -20.89 -0.56
C GLY A 364 11.07 -19.61 -1.41
N PRO A 365 10.40 -19.57 -2.58
CA PRO A 365 10.39 -18.40 -3.45
C PRO A 365 9.43 -17.32 -2.94
N ILE A 366 9.87 -16.05 -3.00
CA ILE A 366 9.06 -14.87 -2.70
C ILE A 366 8.89 -14.07 -3.99
N TYR A 367 7.65 -13.89 -4.43
CA TYR A 367 7.33 -13.09 -5.60
C TYR A 367 6.82 -11.72 -5.15
N ALA A 368 7.68 -10.71 -5.33
CA ALA A 368 7.47 -9.36 -4.89
C ALA A 368 7.01 -8.41 -6.00
N ALA A 369 6.12 -7.49 -5.67
CA ALA A 369 5.84 -6.27 -6.43
C ALA A 369 6.30 -5.05 -5.62
N LEU A 370 6.67 -3.96 -6.30
CA LEU A 370 6.98 -2.69 -5.63
C LEU A 370 5.71 -2.01 -5.15
N GLY A 371 5.80 -1.37 -3.99
CA GLY A 371 4.80 -0.45 -3.46
C GLY A 371 5.22 1.01 -3.59
N ASN A 372 4.28 1.93 -3.33
CA ASN A 372 4.49 3.35 -3.56
C ASN A 372 5.54 3.96 -2.62
N HIS A 373 5.89 3.32 -1.51
CA HIS A 373 6.97 3.78 -0.64
C HIS A 373 8.36 3.23 -1.01
N ASP A 374 8.46 2.31 -1.97
CA ASP A 374 9.69 1.57 -2.30
C ASP A 374 10.63 2.31 -3.26
N THR A 375 10.48 3.62 -3.40
CA THR A 375 11.33 4.47 -4.26
C THR A 375 11.61 5.82 -3.59
N SER A 376 12.54 6.60 -4.16
CA SER A 376 12.86 7.95 -3.72
C SER A 376 12.89 8.88 -4.94
N PRO A 377 11.98 9.88 -5.02
CA PRO A 377 10.91 10.20 -4.07
C PRO A 377 9.82 9.13 -3.91
N ASP A 378 9.11 9.10 -2.78
CA ASP A 378 7.96 8.21 -2.60
C ASP A 378 6.84 8.51 -3.60
N ASN A 379 6.10 7.48 -3.97
CA ASN A 379 4.98 7.42 -4.92
C ASN A 379 5.36 7.56 -6.39
N PHE A 380 6.63 7.83 -6.72
CA PHE A 380 6.98 8.28 -8.05
C PHE A 380 7.53 7.12 -8.88
N ASP A 381 6.89 6.91 -10.03
CA ASP A 381 7.37 6.06 -11.10
C ASP A 381 7.06 6.76 -12.43
N VAL A 382 7.90 6.58 -13.45
CA VAL A 382 7.77 7.30 -14.71
C VAL A 382 7.90 6.35 -15.89
N ALA A 383 6.96 6.48 -16.83
CA ALA A 383 7.06 5.79 -18.10
C ALA A 383 8.36 6.15 -18.81
N HIS A 384 9.13 5.15 -19.24
CA HIS A 384 10.34 5.37 -20.03
C HIS A 384 10.08 6.18 -21.32
N ALA A 385 8.84 6.14 -21.82
CA ALA A 385 8.38 6.88 -22.99
C ALA A 385 8.35 8.42 -22.83
N ILE A 386 8.45 8.97 -21.60
CA ILE A 386 8.40 10.44 -21.36
C ILE A 386 9.46 11.24 -22.14
N ASP A 387 10.58 10.60 -22.46
CA ASP A 387 11.68 11.15 -23.26
C ASP A 387 12.40 10.07 -24.09
N ASP A 388 11.63 9.12 -24.64
CA ASP A 388 12.12 8.06 -25.53
C ASP A 388 13.26 7.20 -24.93
N ASN A 389 13.11 6.78 -23.67
CA ASN A 389 14.12 6.10 -22.85
C ASN A 389 15.35 6.95 -22.51
N GLY A 390 15.17 8.28 -22.46
CA GLY A 390 16.20 9.21 -22.04
C GLY A 390 16.41 9.25 -20.52
N PRO A 391 17.21 10.21 -20.02
CA PRO A 391 17.54 10.32 -18.61
C PRO A 391 16.34 10.51 -17.68
N LEU A 392 15.27 11.17 -18.13
CA LEU A 392 14.06 11.35 -17.31
C LEU A 392 13.31 10.02 -17.20
N GLY A 393 13.13 9.31 -18.32
CA GLY A 393 12.52 7.98 -18.34
C GLY A 393 13.29 6.97 -17.49
N GLN A 394 14.62 7.05 -17.44
CA GLN A 394 15.49 6.11 -16.73
C GLN A 394 15.80 6.51 -15.27
N GLN A 395 15.19 7.58 -14.75
CA GLN A 395 15.61 8.16 -13.47
C GLN A 395 15.41 7.25 -12.24
N PHE A 396 14.50 6.26 -12.34
CA PHE A 396 14.21 5.28 -11.30
C PHE A 396 14.83 3.90 -11.55
N SER A 397 15.57 3.70 -12.65
CA SER A 397 16.16 2.40 -13.00
C SER A 397 17.17 1.88 -11.96
N TRP A 398 17.77 2.78 -11.16
CA TRP A 398 18.60 2.40 -10.01
C TRP A 398 17.87 1.44 -9.07
N ASN A 399 16.57 1.68 -8.83
CA ASN A 399 15.75 0.90 -7.92
C ASN A 399 15.44 -0.46 -8.55
N TYR A 400 14.93 -0.48 -9.78
CA TYR A 400 14.57 -1.73 -10.48
C TYR A 400 15.79 -2.65 -10.64
N ASP A 401 16.95 -2.08 -10.96
CA ASP A 401 18.20 -2.81 -11.05
C ASP A 401 18.61 -3.39 -9.70
N HIS A 402 18.47 -2.63 -8.61
CA HIS A 402 18.85 -3.05 -7.27
C HIS A 402 17.95 -4.18 -6.75
N VAL A 403 16.63 -3.96 -6.68
CA VAL A 403 15.68 -4.95 -6.14
C VAL A 403 15.66 -6.24 -6.95
N SER A 404 15.73 -6.16 -8.28
CA SER A 404 15.70 -7.36 -9.12
C SER A 404 16.94 -8.22 -8.92
N LYS A 405 18.13 -7.61 -8.76
CA LYS A 405 19.37 -8.33 -8.45
C LYS A 405 19.36 -8.91 -7.04
N LEU A 406 18.73 -8.25 -6.06
CA LEU A 406 18.52 -8.83 -4.73
C LEU A 406 17.61 -10.06 -4.79
N TRP A 407 16.50 -9.99 -5.53
CA TRP A 407 15.60 -11.14 -5.72
C TRP A 407 16.30 -12.32 -6.40
N GLU A 408 17.16 -12.06 -7.39
CA GLU A 408 18.01 -13.09 -8.01
C GLU A 408 19.04 -13.64 -7.01
N HIS A 409 19.73 -12.77 -6.28
CA HIS A 409 20.74 -13.14 -5.28
C HIS A 409 20.19 -14.09 -4.22
N TYR A 410 18.98 -13.82 -3.71
CA TYR A 410 18.32 -14.69 -2.72
C TYR A 410 17.72 -15.97 -3.31
N GLY A 411 17.74 -16.12 -4.65
CA GLY A 411 17.30 -17.29 -5.39
C GLY A 411 15.79 -17.40 -5.56
N TRP A 412 15.07 -16.27 -5.51
CA TRP A 412 13.61 -16.25 -5.68
C TRP A 412 13.18 -16.15 -7.14
N ILE A 413 14.02 -15.54 -7.97
CA ILE A 413 13.87 -15.46 -9.43
C ILE A 413 15.18 -15.89 -10.10
N ASP A 414 15.11 -16.28 -11.38
CA ASP A 414 16.29 -16.57 -12.19
C ASP A 414 16.80 -15.32 -12.93
N GLY A 415 17.99 -15.39 -13.52
CA GLY A 415 18.59 -14.26 -14.23
C GLY A 415 17.79 -13.77 -15.44
N ALA A 416 16.98 -14.63 -16.08
CA ALA A 416 16.11 -14.22 -17.17
C ALA A 416 14.93 -13.36 -16.65
N THR A 417 14.34 -13.77 -15.53
CA THR A 417 13.28 -13.03 -14.84
C THR A 417 13.83 -11.72 -14.25
N GLN A 418 15.04 -11.74 -13.71
CA GLN A 418 15.75 -10.53 -13.24
C GLN A 418 15.93 -9.52 -14.37
N ALA A 419 16.45 -9.97 -15.52
CA ALA A 419 16.67 -9.10 -16.67
C ALA A 419 15.36 -8.52 -17.24
N GLN A 420 14.24 -9.24 -17.09
CA GLN A 420 12.91 -8.71 -17.40
C GLN A 420 12.50 -7.63 -16.39
N ALA A 421 12.63 -7.91 -15.09
CA ALA A 421 12.27 -6.98 -14.03
C ALA A 421 13.02 -5.65 -14.13
N SER A 422 14.33 -5.70 -14.38
CA SER A 422 15.19 -4.50 -14.40
C SER A 422 14.80 -3.47 -15.47
N VAL A 423 14.20 -3.90 -16.59
CA VAL A 423 13.82 -3.03 -17.72
C VAL A 423 12.31 -2.78 -17.81
N HIS A 424 11.53 -3.36 -16.89
CA HIS A 424 10.07 -3.26 -16.86
C HIS A 424 9.57 -2.76 -15.51
N TYR A 425 10.21 -1.72 -14.96
CA TYR A 425 9.78 -1.08 -13.72
C TYR A 425 9.69 -2.04 -12.53
N ALA A 426 10.61 -3.02 -12.45
CA ALA A 426 10.60 -4.15 -11.52
C ALA A 426 9.40 -5.12 -11.63
N ALA A 427 8.63 -5.05 -12.71
CA ALA A 427 7.57 -6.00 -13.05
C ALA A 427 8.11 -7.18 -13.89
N TYR A 428 7.60 -8.39 -13.65
CA TYR A 428 8.07 -9.60 -14.33
C TYR A 428 6.99 -10.69 -14.38
N SER A 429 7.21 -11.69 -15.23
CA SER A 429 6.42 -12.92 -15.28
C SER A 429 7.30 -14.14 -15.04
N VAL A 430 6.89 -14.98 -14.09
CA VAL A 430 7.62 -16.19 -13.72
C VAL A 430 6.67 -17.38 -13.65
N LEU A 431 7.11 -18.53 -14.18
CA LEU A 431 6.39 -19.79 -14.08
C LEU A 431 6.91 -20.59 -12.88
N HIS A 432 6.11 -20.66 -11.82
CA HIS A 432 6.44 -21.46 -10.66
C HIS A 432 6.45 -22.96 -11.03
N PRO A 433 7.34 -23.80 -10.46
CA PRO A 433 7.43 -25.24 -10.77
C PRO A 433 6.14 -26.06 -10.61
N LEU A 434 5.15 -25.55 -9.86
CA LEU A 434 3.82 -26.17 -9.76
C LEU A 434 2.96 -25.99 -11.02
N GLY A 435 3.35 -25.13 -11.97
CA GLY A 435 2.57 -24.80 -13.17
C GLY A 435 1.67 -23.56 -13.03
N LEU A 436 1.94 -22.71 -12.04
CA LEU A 436 1.29 -21.40 -11.86
C LEU A 436 2.20 -20.31 -12.42
N ARG A 437 1.66 -19.47 -13.30
CA ARG A 437 2.35 -18.24 -13.70
C ARG A 437 1.99 -17.12 -12.73
N VAL A 438 3.00 -16.45 -12.19
CA VAL A 438 2.85 -15.22 -11.41
C VAL A 438 3.29 -14.06 -12.30
N ILE A 439 2.47 -13.02 -12.38
CA ILE A 439 2.79 -11.78 -13.09
C ILE A 439 2.72 -10.65 -12.07
N THR A 440 3.85 -10.01 -11.81
CA THR A 440 3.94 -8.83 -10.96
C THR A 440 3.76 -7.57 -11.81
N LEU A 441 3.21 -6.51 -11.21
CA LEU A 441 3.01 -5.21 -11.85
C LEU A 441 3.53 -4.12 -10.92
N ASN A 442 4.11 -3.08 -11.50
CA ASN A 442 4.36 -1.84 -10.79
C ASN A 442 3.14 -0.93 -10.92
N THR A 443 2.27 -1.01 -9.91
CA THR A 443 0.97 -0.34 -9.90
C THR A 443 1.05 1.16 -9.64
N ASP A 444 2.24 1.69 -9.32
CA ASP A 444 2.46 3.13 -9.17
C ASP A 444 2.26 3.88 -10.49
N LEU A 445 2.43 3.17 -11.61
CA LEU A 445 2.18 3.67 -12.96
C LEU A 445 0.69 3.94 -13.26
N TYR A 446 -0.23 3.61 -12.36
CA TYR A 446 -1.61 4.12 -12.39
C TYR A 446 -2.05 4.74 -11.06
N TYR A 447 -1.15 4.93 -10.10
CA TYR A 447 -1.52 5.45 -8.79
C TYR A 447 -1.81 6.96 -8.85
N ARG A 448 -2.90 7.42 -8.24
CA ARG A 448 -3.29 8.85 -8.32
C ARG A 448 -2.29 9.80 -7.68
N ASN A 449 -1.51 9.34 -6.69
CA ASN A 449 -0.54 10.19 -6.00
C ASN A 449 0.83 10.15 -6.69
N ASN A 450 1.00 9.34 -7.75
CA ASN A 450 2.12 9.48 -8.67
C ASN A 450 1.78 10.56 -9.71
N PRO A 451 2.34 11.79 -9.61
CA PRO A 451 1.92 12.87 -10.49
C PRO A 451 2.43 12.71 -11.93
N TYR A 452 3.34 11.78 -12.22
CA TYR A 452 3.69 11.42 -13.60
C TYR A 452 2.53 10.74 -14.35
N THR A 453 1.57 10.14 -13.64
CA THR A 453 0.37 9.53 -14.26
C THR A 453 -0.59 10.55 -14.86
N PHE A 454 -0.38 11.85 -14.60
CA PHE A 454 -1.12 12.92 -15.26
C PHE A 454 -0.62 13.19 -16.67
N ILE A 455 0.62 12.81 -17.01
CA ILE A 455 1.15 12.99 -18.36
C ILE A 455 0.55 11.92 -19.26
N HIS A 456 0.02 12.33 -20.42
CA HIS A 456 -0.68 11.43 -21.34
C HIS A 456 -1.86 10.71 -20.65
N ALA A 457 -2.66 11.42 -19.83
CA ALA A 457 -3.76 10.82 -19.07
C ALA A 457 -4.86 10.20 -19.96
N ALA A 458 -4.91 10.55 -21.25
CA ALA A 458 -5.79 9.95 -22.25
C ALA A 458 -5.29 8.58 -22.78
N ASP A 459 -4.04 8.20 -22.47
CA ASP A 459 -3.42 6.92 -22.81
C ASP A 459 -2.99 6.18 -21.53
N PRO A 460 -3.89 5.36 -20.93
CA PRO A 460 -3.60 4.65 -19.69
C PRO A 460 -2.45 3.64 -19.76
N ASP A 461 -1.93 3.32 -20.95
CA ASP A 461 -0.82 2.38 -21.15
C ASP A 461 0.43 3.08 -21.70
N PHE A 462 0.59 4.37 -21.41
CA PHE A 462 1.78 5.14 -21.80
C PHE A 462 3.10 4.52 -21.31
N SER A 463 3.07 3.81 -20.17
CA SER A 463 4.21 3.05 -19.64
C SER A 463 4.47 1.71 -20.34
N GLY A 464 3.48 1.17 -21.05
CA GLY A 464 3.47 -0.18 -21.62
C GLY A 464 3.19 -1.30 -20.61
N MET A 465 2.88 -0.99 -19.35
CA MET A 465 2.63 -1.98 -18.30
C MET A 465 1.43 -2.88 -18.64
N PHE A 466 0.34 -2.33 -19.17
CA PHE A 466 -0.83 -3.12 -19.54
C PHE A 466 -0.61 -3.91 -20.83
N SER A 467 0.14 -3.36 -21.79
CA SER A 467 0.61 -4.11 -22.96
C SER A 467 1.45 -5.33 -22.56
N PHE A 468 2.38 -5.17 -21.61
CA PHE A 468 3.13 -6.26 -21.01
C PHE A 468 2.19 -7.32 -20.39
N LEU A 469 1.25 -6.90 -19.54
CA LEU A 469 0.29 -7.80 -18.91
C LEU A 469 -0.55 -8.59 -19.92
N VAL A 470 -1.07 -7.92 -20.97
CA VAL A 470 -1.86 -8.58 -22.02
C VAL A 470 -1.02 -9.62 -22.76
N GLN A 471 0.24 -9.32 -23.06
CA GLN A 471 1.13 -10.26 -23.75
C GLN A 471 1.40 -11.49 -22.90
N GLU A 472 1.72 -11.33 -21.61
CA GLU A 472 1.99 -12.44 -20.70
C GLU A 472 0.74 -13.28 -20.41
N LEU A 473 -0.43 -12.64 -20.25
CA LEU A 473 -1.71 -13.35 -20.11
C LEU A 473 -2.09 -14.12 -21.38
N GLN A 474 -1.81 -13.58 -22.55
CA GLN A 474 -2.07 -14.29 -23.80
C GLN A 474 -1.14 -15.50 -23.97
N LYS A 475 0.15 -15.37 -23.62
CA LYS A 475 1.09 -16.49 -23.60
C LYS A 475 0.61 -17.59 -22.65
N ALA A 476 0.14 -17.22 -21.47
CA ALA A 476 -0.43 -18.14 -20.50
C ALA A 476 -1.71 -18.83 -21.00
N GLU A 477 -2.62 -18.07 -21.64
CA GLU A 477 -3.83 -18.63 -22.27
C GLU A 477 -3.48 -19.68 -23.33
N ASP A 478 -2.49 -19.37 -24.18
CA ASP A 478 -2.03 -20.25 -25.25
C ASP A 478 -1.34 -21.51 -24.72
N ALA A 479 -0.64 -21.40 -23.60
CA ALA A 479 0.00 -22.51 -22.89
C ALA A 479 -0.98 -23.31 -21.99
N GLY A 480 -2.19 -22.82 -21.78
CA GLY A 480 -3.18 -23.44 -20.88
C GLY A 480 -2.82 -23.32 -19.39
N GLU A 481 -2.06 -22.30 -19.03
CA GLU A 481 -1.60 -22.02 -17.67
C GLU A 481 -2.65 -21.23 -16.87
N ARG A 482 -2.56 -21.31 -15.54
CA ARG A 482 -3.27 -20.39 -14.65
C ARG A 482 -2.35 -19.26 -14.21
N VAL A 483 -2.94 -18.09 -13.97
CA VAL A 483 -2.21 -16.87 -13.65
C VAL A 483 -2.69 -16.27 -12.34
N TRP A 484 -1.74 -15.81 -11.53
CA TRP A 484 -1.97 -14.81 -10.49
C TRP A 484 -1.35 -13.49 -10.90
N ILE A 485 -2.11 -12.41 -10.68
CA ILE A 485 -1.62 -11.04 -10.84
C ILE A 485 -1.29 -10.50 -9.46
N VAL A 486 -0.13 -9.90 -9.30
CA VAL A 486 0.36 -9.32 -8.04
C VAL A 486 0.73 -7.86 -8.30
N GLY A 487 0.19 -6.95 -7.49
CA GLY A 487 0.55 -5.53 -7.49
C GLY A 487 0.43 -4.97 -6.09
N HIS A 488 0.62 -3.67 -5.92
CA HIS A 488 0.51 -3.02 -4.61
C HIS A 488 -0.80 -2.21 -4.51
N VAL A 489 -0.92 -1.12 -5.26
CA VAL A 489 -2.09 -0.24 -5.27
C VAL A 489 -3.28 -0.95 -5.91
N LEU A 490 -4.37 -1.12 -5.16
CA LEU A 490 -5.59 -1.75 -5.67
C LEU A 490 -6.29 -0.95 -6.78
N SER A 491 -6.99 -1.67 -7.66
CA SER A 491 -7.72 -1.07 -8.80
C SER A 491 -9.14 -0.63 -8.49
N GLY A 492 -9.72 -1.02 -7.34
CA GLY A 492 -11.15 -0.93 -7.04
C GLY A 492 -11.49 -0.34 -5.67
N TRP A 493 -12.33 -1.06 -4.93
CA TRP A 493 -12.88 -0.73 -3.61
C TRP A 493 -13.71 0.55 -3.55
N ASP A 494 -13.15 1.69 -3.17
CA ASP A 494 -13.86 2.97 -3.10
C ASP A 494 -13.57 3.83 -4.33
N GLY A 495 -12.62 3.36 -5.16
CA GLY A 495 -12.19 4.03 -6.37
C GLY A 495 -11.36 5.27 -6.14
N SER A 496 -10.85 5.46 -4.93
CA SER A 496 -10.04 6.62 -4.61
C SER A 496 -8.60 6.42 -5.09
N ASN A 497 -7.97 5.26 -4.89
CA ASN A 497 -6.52 5.09 -5.10
C ASN A 497 -6.02 5.18 -6.56
N PRO A 498 -6.63 4.53 -7.55
CA PRO A 498 -6.08 4.52 -8.90
C PRO A 498 -6.58 5.69 -9.75
N MET A 499 -5.78 6.05 -10.76
CA MET A 499 -6.25 6.84 -11.89
C MET A 499 -7.39 6.10 -12.62
N PRO A 500 -8.48 6.79 -13.00
CA PRO A 500 -9.64 6.13 -13.61
C PRO A 500 -9.31 5.31 -14.86
N GLY A 501 -8.41 5.82 -15.71
CA GLY A 501 -7.99 5.16 -16.95
C GLY A 501 -7.28 3.83 -16.71
N GLY A 502 -6.29 3.81 -15.81
CA GLY A 502 -5.55 2.58 -15.48
C GLY A 502 -6.43 1.54 -14.80
N SER A 503 -7.32 1.98 -13.91
CA SER A 503 -8.32 1.11 -13.28
C SER A 503 -9.27 0.45 -14.30
N ASP A 504 -9.79 1.21 -15.25
CA ASP A 504 -10.66 0.69 -16.31
C ASP A 504 -9.92 -0.28 -17.25
N MET A 505 -8.67 0.04 -17.60
CA MET A 505 -7.84 -0.82 -18.45
C MET A 505 -7.55 -2.16 -17.79
N LEU A 506 -7.16 -2.18 -16.52
CA LEU A 506 -6.97 -3.43 -15.77
C LEU A 506 -8.28 -4.24 -15.71
N TYR A 507 -9.42 -3.58 -15.46
CA TYR A 507 -10.71 -4.27 -15.40
C TYR A 507 -11.05 -4.96 -16.73
N GLN A 508 -10.84 -4.30 -17.86
CA GLN A 508 -11.06 -4.90 -19.19
C GLN A 508 -10.17 -6.14 -19.39
N ILE A 509 -8.91 -6.09 -18.95
CA ILE A 509 -7.97 -7.21 -19.04
C ILE A 509 -8.42 -8.37 -18.14
N VAL A 510 -8.78 -8.10 -16.89
CA VAL A 510 -9.30 -9.11 -15.96
C VAL A 510 -10.56 -9.74 -16.53
N ASP A 511 -11.50 -8.95 -17.07
CA ASP A 511 -12.71 -9.48 -17.70
C ASP A 511 -12.38 -10.40 -18.88
N ARG A 512 -11.45 -10.01 -19.75
CA ARG A 512 -11.05 -10.82 -20.91
C ARG A 512 -10.48 -12.19 -20.52
N TYR A 513 -9.59 -12.24 -19.53
CA TYR A 513 -8.82 -13.45 -19.22
C TYR A 513 -9.40 -14.28 -18.06
N SER A 514 -10.46 -13.79 -17.39
CA SER A 514 -11.12 -14.50 -16.29
C SER A 514 -12.38 -15.27 -16.73
N PRO A 515 -12.73 -16.38 -16.07
CA PRO A 515 -12.01 -17.01 -14.95
C PRO A 515 -11.01 -18.09 -15.39
N HIS A 516 -10.77 -18.26 -16.70
CA HIS A 516 -10.09 -19.46 -17.21
C HIS A 516 -8.56 -19.38 -17.19
N VAL A 517 -7.99 -18.17 -17.26
CA VAL A 517 -6.54 -17.95 -17.09
C VAL A 517 -6.29 -17.38 -15.70
N ILE A 518 -6.81 -16.19 -15.42
CA ILE A 518 -6.63 -15.53 -14.12
C ILE A 518 -7.39 -16.31 -13.05
N ALA A 519 -6.69 -16.72 -11.99
CA ALA A 519 -7.28 -17.38 -10.83
C ALA A 519 -7.51 -16.41 -9.67
N ASN A 520 -6.55 -15.51 -9.42
CA ASN A 520 -6.63 -14.51 -8.36
C ASN A 520 -5.85 -13.24 -8.74
N VAL A 521 -6.20 -12.14 -8.10
CA VAL A 521 -5.46 -10.87 -8.10
C VAL A 521 -5.08 -10.53 -6.66
N PHE A 522 -3.87 -10.07 -6.40
CA PHE A 522 -3.38 -9.73 -5.07
C PHE A 522 -2.83 -8.30 -5.03
N PHE A 523 -3.20 -7.57 -3.98
CA PHE A 523 -2.83 -6.18 -3.71
C PHE A 523 -2.44 -5.98 -2.23
N GLY A 524 -1.94 -4.79 -1.89
CA GLY A 524 -1.65 -4.30 -0.54
C GLY A 524 -2.19 -2.87 -0.35
N HIS A 525 -1.32 -1.94 0.07
CA HIS A 525 -1.49 -0.48 0.05
C HIS A 525 -2.45 0.10 1.08
N THR A 526 -3.63 -0.49 1.25
CA THR A 526 -4.63 0.07 2.17
C THR A 526 -4.37 -0.32 3.62
N HIS A 527 -3.38 -1.20 3.86
CA HIS A 527 -3.01 -1.78 5.16
C HIS A 527 -4.08 -2.68 5.80
N GLU A 528 -5.28 -2.75 5.22
CA GLU A 528 -6.46 -3.34 5.82
C GLU A 528 -6.70 -4.78 5.30
N ASP A 529 -7.45 -5.61 6.03
CA ASP A 529 -7.87 -6.92 5.51
C ASP A 529 -9.01 -6.73 4.52
N GLN A 530 -8.76 -7.06 3.26
CA GLN A 530 -9.74 -6.75 2.26
C GLN A 530 -9.89 -7.68 1.06
N ALA A 531 -11.11 -7.71 0.48
CA ALA A 531 -11.42 -8.47 -0.73
C ALA A 531 -12.51 -7.79 -1.56
N PHE A 532 -12.39 -7.86 -2.89
CA PHE A 532 -13.40 -7.31 -3.81
C PHE A 532 -13.50 -8.09 -5.12
N VAL A 533 -14.58 -7.85 -5.88
CA VAL A 533 -15.03 -8.70 -6.99
C VAL A 533 -15.00 -7.95 -8.33
N TYR A 534 -14.50 -8.64 -9.35
CA TYR A 534 -14.67 -8.29 -10.76
C TYR A 534 -15.82 -9.09 -11.37
N TYR A 535 -16.57 -8.44 -12.25
CA TYR A 535 -17.74 -8.98 -12.93
C TYR A 535 -17.59 -8.87 -14.45
N LYS A 536 -18.34 -9.66 -15.20
CA LYS A 536 -18.40 -9.55 -16.67
C LYS A 536 -18.88 -8.17 -17.10
N ASN A 537 -18.44 -7.76 -18.28
CA ASN A 537 -18.89 -6.55 -18.99
C ASN A 537 -18.77 -5.30 -18.11
N ASN A 538 -17.58 -5.07 -17.56
CA ASN A 538 -17.26 -3.93 -16.69
C ASN A 538 -18.25 -3.71 -15.52
N GLY A 539 -18.78 -4.79 -14.94
CA GLY A 539 -19.71 -4.71 -13.80
C GLY A 539 -21.08 -4.12 -14.10
N THR A 540 -21.50 -4.07 -15.36
CA THR A 540 -22.87 -3.68 -15.76
C THR A 540 -23.95 -4.47 -15.02
N ARG A 541 -23.67 -5.73 -14.68
CA ARG A 541 -24.45 -6.54 -13.76
C ARG A 541 -23.55 -7.10 -12.66
N ARG A 542 -23.92 -6.84 -11.41
CA ARG A 542 -23.23 -7.35 -10.21
C ARG A 542 -24.07 -8.48 -9.62
N SER A 543 -23.94 -9.68 -10.20
CA SER A 543 -24.66 -10.90 -9.80
C SER A 543 -23.69 -12.07 -9.61
N ALA A 544 -24.12 -13.12 -8.90
CA ALA A 544 -23.32 -14.31 -8.65
C ALA A 544 -22.84 -14.99 -9.95
N GLU A 545 -23.65 -14.97 -11.01
CA GLU A 545 -23.36 -15.56 -12.32
C GLU A 545 -22.37 -14.74 -13.16
N ASP A 546 -22.30 -13.44 -12.87
CA ASP A 546 -21.43 -12.48 -13.56
C ASP A 546 -20.10 -12.28 -12.83
N ALA A 547 -19.96 -12.74 -11.59
CA ALA A 547 -18.70 -12.69 -10.85
C ALA A 547 -17.63 -13.61 -11.50
N ILE A 548 -16.44 -13.08 -11.79
CA ILE A 548 -15.42 -13.76 -12.61
C ILE A 548 -14.03 -13.81 -11.99
N ALA A 549 -13.66 -12.87 -11.15
CA ALA A 549 -12.40 -12.88 -10.42
C ALA A 549 -12.56 -12.13 -9.10
N SER A 550 -11.73 -12.47 -8.12
CA SER A 550 -11.62 -11.77 -6.85
C SER A 550 -10.21 -11.22 -6.68
N ALA A 551 -10.12 -10.02 -6.13
CA ALA A 551 -8.89 -9.45 -5.60
C ALA A 551 -8.84 -9.66 -4.08
N TRP A 552 -7.65 -9.96 -3.57
CA TRP A 552 -7.33 -10.05 -2.16
C TRP A 552 -6.31 -8.96 -1.81
N VAL A 553 -6.63 -8.14 -0.83
CA VAL A 553 -5.75 -7.12 -0.28
C VAL A 553 -5.11 -7.66 0.99
N GLY A 554 -3.80 -7.86 0.97
CA GLY A 554 -3.01 -8.29 2.11
C GLY A 554 -3.06 -7.25 3.22
N PRO A 555 -3.19 -7.65 4.49
CA PRO A 555 -3.19 -6.69 5.56
C PRO A 555 -1.75 -6.30 5.89
N SER A 556 -1.55 -5.10 6.41
CA SER A 556 -0.20 -4.63 6.79
C SER A 556 0.36 -5.36 8.01
N ILE A 557 1.69 -5.47 8.04
CA ILE A 557 2.44 -5.68 9.29
C ILE A 557 2.51 -4.37 10.07
N THR A 558 2.68 -3.23 9.40
CA THR A 558 2.68 -1.92 10.08
C THR A 558 1.36 -1.66 10.81
N PRO A 559 1.38 -1.21 12.08
CA PRO A 559 0.19 -0.72 12.78
C PRO A 559 -0.31 0.62 12.24
N LEU A 560 0.51 1.35 11.49
CA LEU A 560 0.17 2.68 10.99
C LEU A 560 -0.96 2.55 9.94
N THR A 561 -2.08 3.24 10.01
CA THR A 561 -2.58 4.00 11.16
C THR A 561 -3.72 3.26 11.84
N ASN A 562 -3.69 3.17 13.18
CA ASN A 562 -4.78 2.64 14.00
C ASN A 562 -5.17 1.18 13.71
N LEU A 563 -4.25 0.38 13.17
CA LEU A 563 -4.47 -1.04 12.92
C LEU A 563 -3.64 -1.89 13.87
N ASN A 564 -4.04 -3.15 14.06
CA ASN A 564 -3.14 -4.14 14.64
C ASN A 564 -2.04 -4.51 13.64
N SER A 565 -1.03 -5.30 14.04
CA SER A 565 -0.07 -5.89 13.09
C SER A 565 -0.60 -7.24 12.62
N GLY A 566 -0.54 -7.58 11.33
CA GLY A 566 -1.02 -8.90 10.87
C GLY A 566 -0.60 -9.33 9.48
N PHE A 567 -0.87 -10.59 9.16
CA PHE A 567 -0.52 -11.22 7.88
C PHE A 567 -1.52 -12.32 7.49
N ARG A 568 -1.40 -12.84 6.25
CA ARG A 568 -2.31 -13.86 5.71
C ARG A 568 -1.62 -15.11 5.18
N LEU A 569 -2.27 -16.25 5.40
CA LEU A 569 -1.94 -17.54 4.78
C LEU A 569 -3.12 -18.05 3.95
N TYR A 570 -2.85 -18.55 2.75
CA TYR A 570 -3.83 -19.21 1.89
C TYR A 570 -3.58 -20.72 1.82
N GLU A 571 -4.66 -21.50 1.72
CA GLU A 571 -4.61 -22.84 1.12
C GLU A 571 -5.07 -22.79 -0.32
N VAL A 572 -4.27 -23.32 -1.23
CA VAL A 572 -4.46 -23.18 -2.68
C VAL A 572 -4.40 -24.54 -3.35
N ASP A 573 -5.37 -24.84 -4.20
CA ASP A 573 -5.36 -26.07 -5.00
C ASP A 573 -4.30 -26.00 -6.10
N THR A 574 -3.53 -27.07 -6.27
CA THR A 574 -2.39 -27.14 -7.22
C THR A 574 -2.79 -27.41 -8.67
N GLY A 575 -4.08 -27.59 -8.96
CA GLY A 575 -4.61 -27.74 -10.32
C GLY A 575 -5.38 -26.52 -10.80
N SER A 576 -6.31 -25.99 -9.99
CA SER A 576 -7.08 -24.79 -10.35
C SER A 576 -6.37 -23.49 -9.97
N PHE A 577 -5.45 -23.53 -9.00
CA PHE A 577 -4.80 -22.37 -8.39
C PHE A 577 -5.76 -21.34 -7.80
N GLU A 578 -6.98 -21.77 -7.46
CA GLU A 578 -7.93 -20.98 -6.71
C GLU A 578 -7.65 -21.11 -5.20
N VAL A 579 -7.97 -20.06 -4.45
CA VAL A 579 -7.89 -20.06 -2.98
C VAL A 579 -9.04 -20.90 -2.43
N PHE A 580 -8.73 -21.88 -1.59
CA PHE A 580 -9.73 -22.70 -0.88
C PHE A 580 -9.87 -22.32 0.59
N GLU A 581 -8.87 -21.69 1.17
CA GLU A 581 -8.95 -21.15 2.52
C GLU A 581 -8.05 -19.93 2.64
N ALA A 582 -8.42 -19.01 3.52
CA ALA A 582 -7.65 -17.82 3.83
C ALA A 582 -7.71 -17.56 5.35
N TYR A 583 -6.55 -17.59 6.00
CA TYR A 583 -6.37 -17.43 7.43
C TYR A 583 -5.62 -16.13 7.72
N THR A 584 -6.22 -15.25 8.52
CA THR A 584 -5.56 -14.01 8.97
C THR A 584 -5.07 -14.19 10.41
N PHE A 585 -3.91 -13.62 10.70
CA PHE A 585 -3.29 -13.60 12.02
C PHE A 585 -2.97 -12.17 12.41
N TYR A 586 -3.03 -11.86 13.70
CA TYR A 586 -2.77 -10.52 14.19
C TYR A 586 -2.14 -10.49 15.59
N ALA A 587 -1.43 -9.42 15.91
CA ALA A 587 -1.00 -9.07 17.26
C ALA A 587 -1.74 -7.82 17.73
N ASP A 588 -2.29 -7.87 18.96
CA ASP A 588 -3.03 -6.76 19.55
C ASP A 588 -2.08 -5.66 20.03
N VAL A 589 -1.98 -4.59 19.23
CA VAL A 589 -1.10 -3.43 19.46
C VAL A 589 -1.47 -2.69 20.74
N SER A 590 -2.72 -2.78 21.21
CA SER A 590 -3.12 -2.15 22.48
C SER A 590 -2.39 -2.73 23.69
N THR A 591 -1.87 -3.95 23.58
CA THR A 591 -1.14 -4.64 24.65
C THR A 591 0.34 -4.29 24.72
N PHE A 592 0.91 -3.65 23.68
CA PHE A 592 2.36 -3.54 23.53
C PHE A 592 3.07 -2.75 24.63
N ASN A 593 2.35 -1.82 25.27
CA ASN A 593 2.88 -1.00 26.37
C ASN A 593 3.04 -1.77 27.69
N HIS A 594 2.42 -2.94 27.80
CA HIS A 594 2.45 -3.79 29.00
C HIS A 594 3.37 -5.00 28.85
N LEU A 595 4.01 -5.18 27.69
CA LEU A 595 4.85 -6.37 27.41
C LEU A 595 6.04 -6.48 28.36
N ASN A 596 6.64 -5.35 28.74
CA ASN A 596 7.75 -5.32 29.70
C ASN A 596 7.38 -5.92 31.06
N GLU A 597 6.13 -5.80 31.49
CA GLU A 597 5.63 -6.37 32.75
C GLU A 597 5.59 -7.90 32.71
N THR A 598 5.40 -8.47 31.51
CA THR A 598 5.31 -9.92 31.29
C THR A 598 6.65 -10.59 31.01
N GLY A 599 7.67 -9.83 30.64
CA GLY A 599 8.96 -10.36 30.20
C GLY A 599 8.89 -11.15 28.87
N ALA A 600 7.86 -10.90 28.06
CA ALA A 600 7.63 -11.54 26.76
C ALA A 600 7.39 -10.51 25.66
N GLY A 601 7.56 -10.91 24.40
CA GLY A 601 7.16 -10.13 23.22
C GLY A 601 5.66 -10.26 22.93
N PRO A 602 5.16 -9.63 21.85
CA PRO A 602 3.76 -9.67 21.49
C PRO A 602 3.30 -11.09 21.18
N THR A 603 2.01 -11.36 21.46
CA THR A 603 1.37 -12.61 21.04
C THR A 603 0.64 -12.40 19.73
N PHE A 604 1.05 -13.14 18.69
CA PHE A 604 0.31 -13.22 17.44
C PHE A 604 -0.73 -14.34 17.57
N ASN A 605 -1.99 -14.00 17.29
CA ASN A 605 -3.13 -14.89 17.40
C ASN A 605 -3.67 -15.20 16.01
N PHE A 606 -4.23 -16.39 15.87
CA PHE A 606 -5.20 -16.68 14.82
C PHE A 606 -6.39 -15.75 14.96
N GLU A 607 -6.67 -14.95 13.94
CA GLU A 607 -7.82 -14.04 13.92
C GLU A 607 -9.07 -14.79 13.46
N TYR A 608 -9.04 -15.25 12.20
CA TYR A 608 -10.18 -15.94 11.60
C TYR A 608 -9.80 -16.78 10.39
N SER A 609 -10.70 -17.70 10.06
CA SER A 609 -10.76 -18.40 8.76
C SER A 609 -11.88 -17.76 7.96
N THR A 610 -11.59 -17.35 6.74
CA THR A 610 -12.56 -16.71 5.84
C THR A 610 -13.75 -17.62 5.57
N ARG A 611 -13.49 -18.92 5.35
CA ARG A 611 -14.57 -19.90 5.16
C ARG A 611 -15.43 -20.06 6.41
N ALA A 612 -14.82 -20.18 7.58
CA ALA A 612 -15.56 -20.36 8.82
C ALA A 612 -16.41 -19.11 9.15
N ALA A 613 -15.87 -17.92 8.91
CA ALA A 613 -16.54 -16.65 9.17
C ALA A 613 -17.74 -16.41 8.24
N TYR A 614 -17.62 -16.68 6.94
CA TYR A 614 -18.63 -16.26 5.95
C TYR A 614 -19.29 -17.39 5.16
N GLY A 615 -18.68 -18.58 5.09
CA GLY A 615 -19.17 -19.74 4.35
C GLY A 615 -20.59 -20.17 4.71
N PRO A 616 -20.92 -20.33 6.01
CA PRO A 616 -22.27 -20.71 6.42
C PRO A 616 -23.34 -19.72 5.95
N ALA A 617 -23.10 -18.41 6.09
CA ALA A 617 -24.04 -17.37 5.70
C ALA A 617 -24.21 -17.28 4.17
N ALA A 618 -23.14 -17.51 3.43
CA ALA A 618 -23.15 -17.60 1.97
C ALA A 618 -23.70 -18.93 1.41
N ALA A 619 -24.10 -19.87 2.29
CA ALA A 619 -24.46 -21.25 1.96
C ALA A 619 -23.40 -21.89 1.03
N TRP A 620 -22.13 -21.69 1.36
CA TRP A 620 -21.01 -22.07 0.49
C TRP A 620 -20.58 -23.53 0.73
N PRO A 621 -20.36 -24.34 -0.33
CA PRO A 621 -19.91 -25.72 -0.16
C PRO A 621 -18.49 -25.82 0.42
N ASP A 622 -18.28 -26.75 1.36
CA ASP A 622 -16.98 -26.98 2.02
C ASP A 622 -15.83 -27.29 1.04
N GLY A 623 -16.15 -27.98 -0.05
CA GLY A 623 -15.20 -28.34 -1.10
C GLY A 623 -15.09 -27.36 -2.26
N ALA A 624 -15.67 -26.15 -2.17
CA ALA A 624 -15.62 -25.15 -3.25
C ALA A 624 -14.63 -24.01 -2.93
N PRO A 625 -13.90 -23.47 -3.91
CA PRO A 625 -12.93 -22.38 -3.67
C PRO A 625 -13.61 -21.09 -3.18
N LEU A 626 -12.88 -20.24 -2.47
CA LEU A 626 -13.30 -18.90 -2.02
C LEU A 626 -13.19 -17.87 -3.16
N ASN A 627 -13.86 -18.14 -4.29
CA ASN A 627 -13.73 -17.34 -5.51
C ASN A 627 -14.66 -16.10 -5.55
N ALA A 628 -14.72 -15.45 -6.70
CA ALA A 628 -15.58 -14.29 -6.94
C ALA A 628 -17.07 -14.51 -6.58
N THR A 629 -17.60 -15.69 -6.88
CA THR A 629 -18.99 -16.04 -6.57
C THR A 629 -19.21 -16.22 -5.07
N PHE A 630 -18.21 -16.74 -4.34
CA PHE A 630 -18.25 -16.80 -2.88
C PHE A 630 -18.41 -15.39 -2.30
N TRP A 631 -17.50 -14.46 -2.64
CA TRP A 631 -17.56 -13.09 -2.14
C TRP A 631 -18.84 -12.36 -2.53
N HIS A 632 -19.36 -12.58 -3.75
CA HIS A 632 -20.67 -12.05 -4.11
C HIS A 632 -21.79 -12.59 -3.20
N ARG A 633 -21.85 -13.90 -2.94
CA ARG A 633 -22.86 -14.47 -2.03
C ARG A 633 -22.71 -14.02 -0.59
N VAL A 634 -21.48 -13.77 -0.12
CA VAL A 634 -21.24 -13.13 1.18
C VAL A 634 -21.92 -11.77 1.23
N THR A 635 -21.81 -10.96 0.18
CA THR A 635 -22.50 -9.66 0.13
C THR A 635 -24.03 -9.78 0.06
N GLU A 636 -24.59 -10.79 -0.62
CA GLU A 636 -26.04 -11.07 -0.58
C GLU A 636 -26.51 -11.53 0.80
N ALA A 637 -25.65 -12.19 1.57
CA ALA A 637 -25.92 -12.52 2.96
C ALA A 637 -25.87 -11.27 3.86
N MET A 638 -24.91 -10.37 3.64
CA MET A 638 -24.82 -9.08 4.35
C MET A 638 -26.06 -8.19 4.14
N GLU A 639 -26.69 -8.25 2.95
CA GLU A 639 -27.95 -7.54 2.68
C GLU A 639 -29.10 -8.02 3.58
N LYS A 640 -29.03 -9.28 4.04
CA LYS A 640 -30.06 -9.91 4.89
C LYS A 640 -29.70 -9.85 6.38
N ASP A 641 -28.41 -9.82 6.69
CA ASP A 641 -27.87 -9.78 8.03
C ASP A 641 -26.69 -8.81 8.11
N ARG A 642 -26.97 -7.60 8.59
CA ARG A 642 -25.96 -6.54 8.74
C ARG A 642 -24.83 -6.91 9.70
N THR A 643 -25.02 -7.88 10.59
CA THR A 643 -23.96 -8.29 11.53
C THR A 643 -22.76 -8.88 10.79
N LEU A 644 -22.94 -9.42 9.58
CA LEU A 644 -21.85 -9.85 8.72
C LEU A 644 -21.02 -8.68 8.19
N ALA A 645 -21.63 -7.52 7.91
CA ALA A 645 -20.90 -6.32 7.53
C ALA A 645 -20.14 -5.73 8.74
N THR A 646 -20.73 -5.79 9.94
CA THR A 646 -20.02 -5.47 11.19
C THR A 646 -18.83 -6.41 11.41
N LEU A 647 -18.99 -7.72 11.19
CA LEU A 647 -17.91 -8.70 11.30
C LEU A 647 -16.79 -8.44 10.29
N PHE A 648 -17.15 -8.22 9.02
CA PHE A 648 -16.18 -7.82 7.98
C PHE A 648 -15.43 -6.54 8.36
N ASN A 649 -16.12 -5.55 8.90
CA ASN A 649 -15.51 -4.33 9.39
C ASN A 649 -14.52 -4.56 10.54
N THR A 650 -14.80 -5.49 11.45
CA THR A 650 -13.86 -5.85 12.53
C THR A 650 -12.58 -6.45 11.95
N TYR A 651 -12.69 -7.41 11.03
CA TYR A 651 -11.53 -8.04 10.41
C TYR A 651 -10.77 -7.11 9.47
N GLN A 652 -11.46 -6.19 8.79
CA GLN A 652 -10.83 -5.12 8.00
C GLN A 652 -9.77 -4.36 8.81
N GLY A 653 -10.05 -4.12 10.10
CA GLY A 653 -9.15 -3.47 11.05
C GLY A 653 -8.14 -4.38 11.73
N LYS A 654 -8.08 -5.66 11.36
CA LYS A 654 -7.36 -6.72 12.09
C LYS A 654 -7.76 -6.77 13.57
N SER A 655 -9.05 -6.64 13.86
CA SER A 655 -9.62 -6.58 15.22
C SER A 655 -9.05 -5.44 16.08
N SER A 656 -8.58 -4.36 15.43
CA SER A 656 -8.11 -3.16 16.13
C SER A 656 -9.23 -2.50 16.92
N VAL A 657 -8.94 -2.17 18.17
CA VAL A 657 -9.85 -1.40 19.04
C VAL A 657 -9.97 0.07 18.62
N ARG A 658 -9.15 0.52 17.65
CA ARG A 658 -9.20 1.88 17.09
C ARG A 658 -10.10 1.99 15.87
N SER A 659 -10.51 0.86 15.28
CA SER A 659 -11.39 0.86 14.11
C SER A 659 -12.80 1.33 14.47
N PRO A 660 -13.44 2.18 13.65
CA PRO A 660 -14.83 2.56 13.85
C PRO A 660 -15.75 1.34 13.65
N ASN A 661 -16.87 1.30 14.38
CA ASN A 661 -17.86 0.23 14.22
C ASN A 661 -18.75 0.49 13.00
N CYS A 662 -19.01 -0.54 12.20
CA CYS A 662 -20.01 -0.47 11.12
C CYS A 662 -21.37 -0.97 11.62
N THR A 663 -22.20 -0.08 12.18
CA THR A 663 -23.50 -0.43 12.77
C THR A 663 -24.72 0.17 12.05
N SER A 664 -24.51 1.15 11.18
CA SER A 664 -25.57 1.79 10.40
C SER A 664 -25.81 1.10 9.06
N ASP A 665 -27.01 1.31 8.52
CA ASP A 665 -27.41 0.80 7.21
C ASP A 665 -26.58 1.44 6.09
N ALA A 666 -26.20 2.72 6.25
CA ALA A 666 -25.32 3.42 5.31
C ALA A 666 -23.94 2.76 5.22
N CYS A 667 -23.33 2.44 6.37
CA CYS A 667 -22.06 1.73 6.40
C CYS A 667 -22.19 0.32 5.80
N THR A 668 -23.24 -0.42 6.17
CA THR A 668 -23.50 -1.78 5.61
C THR A 668 -23.62 -1.74 4.10
N ALA A 669 -24.42 -0.82 3.55
CA ALA A 669 -24.59 -0.62 2.11
C ALA A 669 -23.27 -0.23 1.42
N ALA A 670 -22.44 0.59 2.07
CA ALA A 670 -21.13 0.97 1.56
C ALA A 670 -20.19 -0.24 1.47
N LYS A 671 -20.06 -1.03 2.54
CA LYS A 671 -19.20 -2.24 2.56
C LYS A 671 -19.61 -3.25 1.48
N ILE A 672 -20.91 -3.51 1.36
CA ILE A 672 -21.46 -4.35 0.29
C ILE A 672 -21.05 -3.81 -1.08
N CYS A 673 -21.21 -2.51 -1.30
CA CYS A 673 -20.88 -1.88 -2.59
C CYS A 673 -19.37 -1.95 -2.90
N TYR A 674 -18.50 -1.69 -1.92
CA TYR A 674 -17.05 -1.74 -2.11
C TYR A 674 -16.54 -3.14 -2.44
N ILE A 675 -17.04 -4.18 -1.73
CA ILE A 675 -16.71 -5.58 -2.05
C ILE A 675 -17.14 -5.92 -3.50
N ARG A 676 -18.20 -5.29 -4.01
CA ARG A 676 -18.67 -5.47 -5.40
C ARG A 676 -18.04 -4.49 -6.41
N SER A 677 -16.91 -3.85 -6.08
CA SER A 677 -16.30 -2.79 -6.90
C SER A 677 -14.85 -3.11 -7.28
N GLY A 678 -14.67 -3.77 -8.43
CA GLY A 678 -13.33 -4.07 -8.98
C GLY A 678 -12.64 -2.91 -9.74
N SER A 679 -13.32 -1.78 -9.93
CA SER A 679 -12.77 -0.58 -10.59
C SER A 679 -13.12 0.69 -9.82
N ALA A 680 -12.39 1.77 -10.11
CA ALA A 680 -12.67 3.06 -9.55
C ALA A 680 -14.01 3.64 -9.98
N ALA A 681 -14.44 3.36 -11.21
CA ALA A 681 -15.75 3.77 -11.69
C ALA A 681 -16.89 3.14 -10.87
N LEU A 682 -16.75 1.87 -10.45
CA LEU A 682 -17.73 1.20 -9.59
C LEU A 682 -17.63 1.71 -8.15
N GLY A 683 -16.42 1.83 -7.61
CA GLY A 683 -16.20 2.29 -6.23
C GLY A 683 -16.72 3.70 -5.98
N LYS A 684 -16.54 4.63 -6.94
CA LYS A 684 -17.06 6.00 -6.85
C LYS A 684 -18.59 6.10 -6.89
N GLN A 685 -19.29 5.05 -7.32
CA GLN A 685 -20.76 4.98 -7.26
C GLN A 685 -21.27 4.53 -5.88
N CYS A 686 -20.39 4.00 -5.03
CA CYS A 686 -20.74 3.59 -3.68
C CYS A 686 -20.93 4.81 -2.75
N PRO A 687 -21.69 4.67 -1.65
CA PRO A 687 -21.65 5.65 -0.57
C PRO A 687 -20.20 5.87 -0.14
N GLN A 688 -19.75 7.13 -0.06
CA GLN A 688 -18.35 7.48 0.25
C GLN A 688 -18.13 7.68 1.75
N GLY A 689 -16.87 7.63 2.19
CA GLY A 689 -16.49 7.91 3.58
C GLY A 689 -16.58 6.73 4.54
N PHE A 690 -16.78 5.51 4.02
CA PHE A 690 -16.79 4.25 4.79
C PHE A 690 -15.69 3.27 4.32
N GLY A 691 -14.81 3.72 3.42
CA GLY A 691 -13.83 2.86 2.74
C GLY A 691 -12.79 2.28 3.69
N SER A 692 -12.25 3.09 4.59
CA SER A 692 -11.15 2.75 5.50
C SER A 692 -11.61 2.69 6.96
N VAL A 693 -10.99 1.80 7.75
CA VAL A 693 -11.18 1.70 9.21
C VAL A 693 -10.01 2.25 10.03
N GLN A 694 -9.11 3.01 9.40
CA GLN A 694 -7.94 3.61 10.05
C GLN A 694 -8.26 4.91 10.81
N GLY A 695 -9.50 5.39 10.74
CA GLY A 695 -9.98 6.57 11.45
C GLY A 695 -11.51 6.66 11.47
N PRO A 696 -12.08 7.70 12.09
CA PRO A 696 -13.52 7.91 12.11
C PRO A 696 -14.10 8.01 10.70
N TYR A 697 -15.28 7.44 10.49
CA TYR A 697 -15.98 7.56 9.22
C TYR A 697 -16.41 9.00 8.93
N THR A 698 -16.30 9.38 7.66
CA THR A 698 -16.68 10.71 7.15
C THR A 698 -17.96 10.65 6.31
N GLY A 699 -18.51 9.45 6.11
CA GLY A 699 -19.75 9.25 5.36
C GLY A 699 -20.98 9.81 6.08
N ASN A 700 -21.98 10.19 5.29
CA ASN A 700 -23.24 10.71 5.81
C ASN A 700 -24.11 9.57 6.36
N ASN A 701 -24.97 9.90 7.35
CA ASN A 701 -25.88 8.97 8.01
C ASN A 701 -25.17 7.79 8.70
N PHE A 702 -23.97 8.04 9.25
CA PHE A 702 -23.21 7.08 10.03
C PHE A 702 -23.84 6.79 11.38
#